data_AF-A0A9J6BLC4-F1
#
_entry.id   AF-A0A9J6BLC4-F1
#
_cell.length_a   1.000
_cell.length_b   1.000
_cell.length_c   1.000
_cell.angle_alpha   90.00
_cell.angle_beta   90.00
_cell.angle_gamma   90.00
#
_symmetry.space_group_name_H-M   'P 1'
#
loop_
_entity.id
_entity.type
_entity.pdbx_description
1 polymer ?
#
loop_
_entity_poly.entity_id
_entity_poly.type
_entity_poly.pdbx_seq_one_letter_code
_entity_poly.pdbx_strand_id
1 'polypeptide(L)'
;MKYFAIFLLVINFCNIIAIDQTKDVEGANCSVTETIGNYTFNFTELSSDFGYHIDGNAEDMGKYSFNLCKPLSRKCNNQTAAACLKNVDGKEIIIGYDSTSKLFWNDGQIRFSFIGEKCNKLENYTLNVILQCDYAETKNDFLGVFHDDSECEVTILMRTPKACLEIPENVKNAKMYVTSPNGKILNFNALKSSNHIINGPNDGTFIIGFPITYEHGILCEAGSSICYVDKNETDLSKKYTNMGTMTSNIEFENDRPVIKFTSKEKCNNNTLGSSKIVFECDRFKKEGTPKFKGVKDCVSNFVWETSLACYDEKPCVVSGENGDQYDFSSLANVQYEVKIPNKTDETIYFSICSNSKECGEGNWGSCIVKNTGGNKQTTKVGIFNAKLQVEKKNVFLKYDEGSQCGDPKDKKKYSTRIEFNVADSPNDEEIVLIEDKCEIVIHFKTLLANQHVKNCVVKNLDDEEIDLRPLIDYNGNYLARVNETTLPNETSKNNVSYLLNVCRPINSFYSLNCHGNTGACRTIMKDEKHEEEISLGHFEYFMSTEKGKIEGTNNVIMKYFHGSKCPTDKEEEITTKVKFYCDENAGLGSPILQSIEHCEYSFEFPTSILCNDKRVNLKSNESCILTNGDSSVNLKSYGNFNTSNRNISLCDALVKTYTISYKQSMVIIEYVDKDYVDIEVQLKCNLKNNTFVDVSNEGIIIMNESPLICPLLHIVPKATPSQNEVDNDNNDVLEMSLNNDIIIPKSSKFPLGYLFLISILIAAFGIFYIVIRNPERRDIIRNMIKFRSRSNVRYTRVRLNEESALLDGNSPNSDSDDENILL
;
A
#
# COMPACT_ATOMS: atom_id res chain seq x y z
N MET A 1 58.87 -21.55 -11.73
CA MET A 1 58.85 -22.12 -10.35
C MET A 1 58.83 -21.10 -9.21
N LYS A 2 59.05 -19.78 -9.41
CA LYS A 2 58.88 -18.77 -8.34
C LYS A 2 57.49 -18.10 -8.26
N TYR A 3 56.64 -18.28 -9.28
CA TYR A 3 55.26 -17.77 -9.27
C TYR A 3 54.21 -18.77 -8.75
N PHE A 4 54.56 -20.05 -8.62
CA PHE A 4 53.66 -21.08 -8.10
C PHE A 4 53.65 -21.14 -6.55
N ALA A 5 54.76 -20.72 -5.92
CA ALA A 5 54.88 -20.67 -4.46
C ALA A 5 54.12 -19.47 -3.83
N ILE A 6 53.94 -18.38 -4.58
CA ILE A 6 53.18 -17.20 -4.12
C ILE A 6 51.68 -17.47 -4.19
N PHE A 7 51.21 -18.25 -5.16
CA PHE A 7 49.79 -18.63 -5.29
C PHE A 7 49.35 -19.60 -4.18
N LEU A 8 50.24 -20.49 -3.71
CA LEU A 8 49.96 -21.41 -2.59
C LEU A 8 50.05 -20.75 -1.20
N LEU A 9 50.77 -19.62 -1.07
CA LEU A 9 50.83 -18.82 0.15
C LEU A 9 49.62 -17.89 0.30
N VAL A 10 49.06 -17.38 -0.80
CA VAL A 10 47.82 -16.59 -0.77
C VAL A 10 46.58 -17.46 -0.50
N ILE A 11 46.60 -18.75 -0.91
CA ILE A 11 45.53 -19.71 -0.59
C ILE A 11 45.61 -20.21 0.87
N ASN A 12 46.78 -20.15 1.52
CA ASN A 12 46.92 -20.49 2.95
C ASN A 12 46.71 -19.30 3.92
N PHE A 13 46.67 -18.06 3.43
CA PHE A 13 46.36 -16.88 4.25
C PHE A 13 44.93 -16.34 4.05
N CYS A 14 44.10 -17.01 3.25
CA CYS A 14 42.66 -16.71 3.15
C CYS A 14 41.78 -17.68 3.96
N ASN A 15 42.37 -18.49 4.85
CA ASN A 15 41.68 -19.44 5.74
C ASN A 15 41.95 -19.16 7.23
N ILE A 16 42.12 -17.89 7.61
CA ILE A 16 42.02 -17.45 9.01
C ILE A 16 41.31 -16.09 9.04
N ILE A 17 40.08 -16.06 8.55
CA ILE A 17 39.02 -15.42 9.34
C ILE A 17 38.34 -16.62 9.98
N ALA A 18 38.56 -16.80 11.28
CA ALA A 18 37.67 -17.62 12.06
C ALA A 18 36.30 -16.96 11.97
N ILE A 19 35.53 -17.35 10.96
CA ILE A 19 34.08 -17.25 11.00
C ILE A 19 33.74 -18.17 12.16
N ASP A 20 33.30 -17.56 13.25
CA ASP A 20 32.66 -18.24 14.36
C ASP A 20 31.43 -18.95 13.77
N GLN A 21 31.64 -20.18 13.30
CA GLN A 21 30.55 -21.06 12.93
C GLN A 21 29.95 -21.54 14.25
N THR A 22 29.08 -20.72 14.83
CA THR A 22 28.10 -21.21 15.79
C THR A 22 27.30 -22.29 15.06
N LYS A 23 27.60 -23.54 15.41
CA LYS A 23 27.02 -24.72 14.80
C LYS A 23 25.52 -24.73 15.13
N ASP A 24 24.67 -24.78 14.10
CA ASP A 24 23.23 -24.94 14.26
C ASP A 24 22.93 -26.03 15.31
N VAL A 25 22.18 -25.66 16.35
CA VAL A 25 21.69 -26.62 17.35
C VAL A 25 20.42 -27.23 16.80
N GLU A 26 20.51 -28.49 16.39
CA GLU A 26 19.36 -29.24 15.90
C GLU A 26 18.46 -29.64 17.08
N GLY A 27 17.21 -29.18 17.04
CA GLY A 27 16.15 -29.56 17.95
C GLY A 27 15.56 -30.92 17.62
N ALA A 28 14.83 -31.49 18.57
CA ALA A 28 14.13 -32.75 18.41
C ALA A 28 12.72 -32.66 19.01
N ASN A 29 11.77 -33.44 18.48
CA ASN A 29 10.39 -33.51 18.95
C ASN A 29 9.74 -32.11 19.10
N CYS A 30 9.92 -31.23 18.10
CA CYS A 30 9.36 -29.88 18.11
C CYS A 30 9.87 -28.98 19.27
N SER A 31 11.03 -29.32 19.81
CA SER A 31 11.67 -28.56 20.89
C SER A 31 13.15 -28.33 20.60
N VAL A 32 13.67 -27.20 21.04
CA VAL A 32 15.10 -26.85 20.93
C VAL A 32 15.55 -26.08 22.16
N THR A 33 16.74 -26.41 22.66
CA THR A 33 17.31 -25.78 23.85
C THR A 33 18.44 -24.86 23.44
N GLU A 34 18.38 -23.60 23.84
CA GLU A 34 19.46 -22.65 23.58
C GLU A 34 20.67 -22.87 24.50
N THR A 35 21.85 -22.49 24.04
CA THR A 35 23.12 -22.85 24.69
C THR A 35 23.55 -21.90 25.82
N ILE A 36 22.90 -20.75 25.97
CA ILE A 36 23.32 -19.69 26.91
C ILE A 36 22.54 -19.78 28.23
N GLY A 37 21.22 -19.58 28.18
CA GLY A 37 20.34 -19.65 29.35
C GLY A 37 19.84 -21.05 29.66
N ASN A 38 20.17 -22.05 28.84
CA ASN A 38 19.65 -23.43 28.91
C ASN A 38 18.10 -23.46 28.92
N TYR A 39 17.48 -22.51 28.23
CA TYR A 39 16.04 -22.43 28.06
C TYR A 39 15.60 -23.33 26.90
N THR A 40 14.52 -24.09 27.11
CA THR A 40 13.97 -25.00 26.09
C THR A 40 12.69 -24.41 25.52
N PHE A 41 12.72 -24.08 24.24
CA PHE A 41 11.55 -23.68 23.48
C PHE A 41 10.75 -24.92 23.06
N ASN A 42 9.43 -24.89 23.26
CA ASN A 42 8.51 -25.95 22.85
C ASN A 42 7.47 -25.37 21.90
N PHE A 43 7.47 -25.86 20.65
CA PHE A 43 6.63 -25.36 19.58
C PHE A 43 5.43 -26.26 19.28
N THR A 44 5.12 -27.24 20.14
CA THR A 44 4.06 -28.24 19.87
C THR A 44 2.69 -27.57 19.66
N GLU A 45 2.44 -26.47 20.38
CA GLU A 45 1.23 -25.65 20.23
C GLU A 45 1.15 -24.86 18.92
N LEU A 46 2.24 -24.77 18.15
CA LEU A 46 2.24 -24.24 16.79
C LEU A 46 1.81 -25.29 15.75
N SER A 47 1.50 -26.52 16.17
CA SER A 47 0.88 -27.48 15.26
C SER A 47 -0.58 -27.09 15.00
N SER A 48 -0.95 -27.01 13.72
CA SER A 48 -2.32 -26.72 13.28
C SER A 48 -2.98 -27.97 12.75
N ASP A 49 -4.24 -28.22 13.12
CA ASP A 49 -5.01 -29.36 12.59
C ASP A 49 -5.40 -29.18 11.11
N PHE A 50 -5.31 -27.97 10.57
CA PHE A 50 -5.59 -27.68 9.16
C PHE A 50 -4.34 -27.23 8.39
N GLY A 51 -3.24 -26.93 9.08
CA GLY A 51 -2.07 -26.26 8.53
C GLY A 51 -2.27 -24.74 8.42
N TYR A 52 -1.19 -24.05 8.08
CA TYR A 52 -1.14 -22.63 7.76
C TYR A 52 -1.23 -22.45 6.25
N HIS A 53 -1.94 -21.41 5.82
CA HIS A 53 -2.13 -21.07 4.42
C HIS A 53 -1.74 -19.60 4.21
N ILE A 54 -0.84 -19.34 3.26
CA ILE A 54 -0.33 -18.00 2.98
C ILE A 54 -0.34 -17.80 1.46
N ASP A 55 -0.86 -16.66 1.03
CA ASP A 55 -0.78 -16.23 -0.37
C ASP A 55 0.61 -15.60 -0.61
N GLY A 56 1.22 -15.88 -1.76
CA GLY A 56 2.50 -15.24 -2.10
C GLY A 56 2.36 -13.72 -2.27
N ASN A 57 3.45 -13.00 -2.05
CA ASN A 57 3.46 -11.52 -2.06
C ASN A 57 3.20 -10.90 -3.46
N ALA A 58 3.15 -11.69 -4.53
CA ALA A 58 2.85 -11.27 -5.90
C ALA A 58 1.73 -12.13 -6.53
N GLU A 59 0.94 -11.57 -7.46
CA GLU A 59 -0.18 -12.29 -8.10
C GLU A 59 0.25 -13.52 -8.92
N ASP A 60 1.53 -13.61 -9.30
CA ASP A 60 2.14 -14.77 -9.97
C ASP A 60 2.66 -15.83 -8.98
N MET A 61 2.69 -15.53 -7.67
CA MET A 61 3.14 -16.48 -6.66
C MET A 61 1.98 -17.38 -6.23
N GLY A 62 2.23 -18.69 -6.25
CA GLY A 62 1.26 -19.69 -5.81
C GLY A 62 0.85 -19.56 -4.34
N LYS A 63 -0.17 -20.34 -3.96
CA LYS A 63 -0.60 -20.46 -2.56
C LYS A 63 0.28 -21.46 -1.81
N TYR A 64 0.85 -21.02 -0.69
CA TYR A 64 1.66 -21.85 0.19
C TYR A 64 0.78 -22.47 1.27
N SER A 65 0.97 -23.75 1.56
CA SER A 65 0.33 -24.45 2.67
C SER A 65 1.40 -25.23 3.43
N PHE A 66 1.53 -25.05 4.74
CA PHE A 66 2.51 -25.81 5.53
C PHE A 66 2.02 -26.03 6.95
N ASN A 67 2.64 -26.96 7.68
CA ASN A 67 2.36 -27.19 9.08
C ASN A 67 3.67 -27.33 9.85
N LEU A 68 3.64 -26.96 11.13
CA LEU A 68 4.80 -27.08 12.02
C LEU A 68 4.56 -28.26 12.96
N CYS A 69 5.57 -29.09 13.15
CA CYS A 69 5.59 -30.21 14.09
C CYS A 69 4.58 -31.35 13.86
N LYS A 70 3.78 -31.27 12.79
CA LYS A 70 2.91 -32.31 12.26
C LYS A 70 2.86 -32.20 10.73
N PRO A 71 2.50 -33.27 10.02
CA PRO A 71 2.21 -33.19 8.59
C PRO A 71 0.95 -32.36 8.31
N LEU A 72 0.75 -31.96 7.05
CA LEU A 72 -0.52 -31.40 6.58
C LEU A 72 -1.62 -32.48 6.65
N SER A 73 -2.82 -32.07 7.07
CA SER A 73 -4.00 -32.95 7.11
C SER A 73 -4.49 -33.36 5.73
N ARG A 74 -4.26 -32.51 4.71
CA ARG A 74 -4.49 -32.84 3.31
C ARG A 74 -3.23 -33.35 2.63
N LYS A 75 -3.40 -34.21 1.64
CA LYS A 75 -2.29 -34.61 0.76
C LYS A 75 -1.93 -33.48 -0.19
N CYS A 76 -0.64 -33.35 -0.50
CA CYS A 76 -0.11 -32.48 -1.55
C CYS A 76 0.34 -33.38 -2.70
N ASN A 77 -0.18 -33.16 -3.91
CA ASN A 77 0.13 -34.02 -5.07
C ASN A 77 -0.06 -35.53 -4.75
N ASN A 78 -1.15 -35.88 -4.06
CA ASN A 78 -1.49 -37.23 -3.57
C ASN A 78 -0.49 -37.89 -2.59
N GLN A 79 0.47 -37.14 -2.04
CA GLN A 79 1.41 -37.63 -1.02
C GLN A 79 1.26 -36.86 0.29
N THR A 80 1.69 -37.48 1.39
CA THR A 80 1.81 -36.82 2.70
C THR A 80 3.00 -35.86 2.68
N ALA A 81 2.75 -34.61 3.02
CA ALA A 81 3.76 -33.55 3.04
C ALA A 81 3.57 -32.67 4.28
N ALA A 82 4.64 -32.02 4.74
CA ALA A 82 4.55 -30.95 5.74
C ALA A 82 4.36 -29.57 5.08
N ALA A 83 4.77 -29.40 3.83
CA ALA A 83 4.59 -28.17 3.08
C ALA A 83 4.33 -28.40 1.57
N CYS A 84 3.47 -27.55 1.01
CA CYS A 84 2.93 -27.64 -0.34
C CYS A 84 2.81 -26.25 -0.97
N LEU A 85 3.22 -26.13 -2.22
CA LEU A 85 3.02 -24.95 -3.05
C LEU A 85 2.01 -25.29 -4.15
N LYS A 86 0.96 -24.49 -4.27
CA LYS A 86 0.00 -24.56 -5.37
C LYS A 86 0.20 -23.36 -6.29
N ASN A 87 0.83 -23.59 -7.44
CA ASN A 87 1.05 -22.54 -8.44
C ASN A 87 -0.28 -22.02 -9.01
N VAL A 88 -0.21 -20.87 -9.71
CA VAL A 88 -1.37 -20.24 -10.38
C VAL A 88 -2.07 -21.20 -11.37
N ASP A 89 -1.30 -22.08 -12.02
CA ASP A 89 -1.81 -23.15 -12.91
C ASP A 89 -2.57 -24.29 -12.18
N GLY A 90 -2.70 -24.21 -10.86
CA GLY A 90 -3.33 -25.23 -10.03
C GLY A 90 -2.45 -26.47 -9.77
N LYS A 91 -1.23 -26.52 -10.33
CA LYS A 91 -0.26 -27.59 -10.07
C LYS A 91 0.26 -27.50 -8.63
N GLU A 92 0.22 -28.62 -7.93
CA GLU A 92 0.78 -28.76 -6.59
C GLU A 92 2.22 -29.31 -6.65
N ILE A 93 3.10 -28.71 -5.86
CA ILE A 93 4.51 -29.05 -5.72
C ILE A 93 4.78 -29.26 -4.23
N ILE A 94 5.42 -30.38 -3.88
CA ILE A 94 5.83 -30.63 -2.49
C ILE A 94 7.10 -29.85 -2.23
N ILE A 95 7.01 -28.82 -1.38
CA ILE A 95 8.16 -27.99 -0.99
C ILE A 95 8.73 -28.38 0.38
N GLY A 96 8.09 -29.35 1.06
CA GLY A 96 8.61 -29.90 2.31
C GLY A 96 7.99 -31.25 2.67
N TYR A 97 8.80 -32.30 2.74
CA TYR A 97 8.37 -33.60 3.26
C TYR A 97 8.34 -33.60 4.80
N ASP A 98 7.37 -34.30 5.38
CA ASP A 98 7.22 -34.42 6.84
C ASP A 98 8.47 -35.00 7.53
N SER A 99 9.04 -36.05 6.93
CA SER A 99 10.28 -36.71 7.40
C SER A 99 11.54 -35.85 7.33
N THR A 100 11.47 -34.70 6.64
CA THR A 100 12.60 -33.79 6.45
C THR A 100 12.53 -32.55 7.32
N SER A 101 11.47 -32.42 8.12
CA SER A 101 11.32 -31.30 9.05
C SER A 101 12.45 -31.32 10.08
N LYS A 102 13.25 -30.26 10.08
CA LYS A 102 14.32 -30.03 11.05
C LYS A 102 14.09 -28.70 11.73
N LEU A 103 14.27 -28.67 13.03
CA LEU A 103 14.23 -27.46 13.83
C LEU A 103 15.65 -27.07 14.20
N PHE A 104 16.01 -25.83 13.96
CA PHE A 104 17.34 -25.30 14.27
C PHE A 104 17.21 -24.08 15.17
N TRP A 105 18.16 -23.96 16.08
CA TRP A 105 18.45 -22.72 16.79
C TRP A 105 19.88 -22.30 16.46
N ASN A 106 20.04 -21.04 16.04
CA ASN A 106 21.33 -20.43 15.78
C ASN A 106 21.34 -18.97 16.24
N ASP A 107 22.09 -18.68 17.30
CA ASP A 107 22.33 -17.33 17.80
C ASP A 107 21.02 -16.52 17.94
N GLY A 108 20.00 -17.13 18.55
CA GLY A 108 18.69 -16.53 18.77
C GLY A 108 17.69 -16.69 17.63
N GLN A 109 18.14 -17.06 16.42
CA GLN A 109 17.25 -17.40 15.32
C GLN A 109 16.72 -18.82 15.49
N ILE A 110 15.39 -18.96 15.49
CA ILE A 110 14.71 -20.25 15.47
C ILE A 110 14.16 -20.49 14.07
N ARG A 111 14.55 -21.59 13.44
CA ARG A 111 14.18 -21.90 12.06
C ARG A 111 13.72 -23.33 11.91
N PHE A 112 12.53 -23.53 11.37
CA PHE A 112 12.13 -24.80 10.77
C PHE A 112 12.62 -24.86 9.33
N SER A 113 13.28 -25.95 8.95
CA SER A 113 13.73 -26.20 7.58
C SER A 113 13.11 -27.49 7.07
N PHE A 114 12.56 -27.44 5.86
CA PHE A 114 11.93 -28.56 5.19
C PHE A 114 12.55 -28.72 3.80
N ILE A 115 12.69 -29.97 3.35
CA ILE A 115 13.22 -30.29 2.03
C ILE A 115 12.11 -30.94 1.21
N GLY A 116 11.87 -30.42 0.01
CA GLY A 116 10.83 -30.87 -0.91
C GLY A 116 11.35 -31.63 -2.13
N GLU A 117 10.55 -31.58 -3.19
CA GLU A 117 10.85 -32.13 -4.51
C GLU A 117 11.96 -31.36 -5.23
N LYS A 118 12.49 -31.95 -6.31
CA LYS A 118 13.47 -31.29 -7.17
C LYS A 118 12.84 -30.15 -7.96
N CYS A 119 13.38 -28.95 -7.79
CA CYS A 119 12.99 -27.80 -8.60
C CYS A 119 13.76 -27.75 -9.93
N ASN A 120 15.04 -28.14 -9.91
CA ASN A 120 15.94 -28.14 -11.06
C ASN A 120 16.78 -29.44 -11.05
N LYS A 121 17.78 -29.57 -11.94
CA LYS A 121 18.58 -30.81 -12.05
C LYS A 121 19.52 -31.03 -10.85
N LEU A 122 19.83 -29.99 -10.08
CA LEU A 122 20.86 -29.97 -9.05
C LEU A 122 20.27 -29.84 -7.64
N GLU A 123 19.15 -29.15 -7.46
CA GLU A 123 18.62 -28.73 -6.16
C GLU A 123 17.17 -29.17 -5.92
N ASN A 124 16.85 -29.26 -4.63
CA ASN A 124 15.50 -29.49 -4.12
C ASN A 124 14.92 -28.17 -3.62
N TYR A 125 13.59 -28.05 -3.67
CA TYR A 125 12.91 -26.98 -2.94
C TYR A 125 13.24 -27.04 -1.46
N THR A 126 13.55 -25.89 -0.87
CA THR A 126 13.79 -25.76 0.56
C THR A 126 12.84 -24.71 1.12
N LEU A 127 12.04 -25.09 2.12
CA LEU A 127 11.20 -24.15 2.85
C LEU A 127 11.83 -23.88 4.22
N ASN A 128 12.09 -22.61 4.51
CA ASN A 128 12.56 -22.13 5.80
C ASN A 128 11.46 -21.30 6.46
N VAL A 129 11.00 -21.70 7.64
CA VAL A 129 10.07 -20.90 8.46
C VAL A 129 10.86 -20.37 9.65
N ILE A 130 11.12 -19.06 9.65
CA ILE A 130 11.87 -18.39 10.71
C ILE A 130 10.88 -17.79 11.69
N LEU A 131 11.03 -18.15 12.96
CA LEU A 131 10.19 -17.64 14.03
C LEU A 131 10.80 -16.37 14.62
N GLN A 132 9.95 -15.36 14.80
CA GLN A 132 10.28 -14.11 15.47
C GLN A 132 9.47 -14.00 16.76
N CYS A 133 10.13 -13.61 17.86
CA CYS A 133 9.45 -13.33 19.11
C CYS A 133 8.56 -12.09 18.95
N ASP A 134 7.32 -12.19 19.40
CA ASP A 134 6.45 -11.04 19.63
C ASP A 134 5.67 -11.25 20.93
N TYR A 135 5.86 -10.35 21.90
CA TYR A 135 5.21 -10.41 23.21
C TYR A 135 3.78 -9.83 23.21
N ALA A 136 3.41 -9.05 22.20
CA ALA A 136 2.12 -8.34 22.15
C ALA A 136 1.01 -9.19 21.53
N GLU A 137 1.36 -10.21 20.75
CA GLU A 137 0.41 -10.94 19.92
C GLU A 137 -0.32 -12.08 20.64
N THR A 138 -1.61 -12.19 20.35
CA THR A 138 -2.46 -13.32 20.81
C THR A 138 -2.65 -14.39 19.74
N LYS A 139 -2.28 -14.09 18.49
CA LYS A 139 -2.36 -14.96 17.32
C LYS A 139 -1.01 -14.95 16.59
N ASN A 140 -0.73 -15.99 15.81
CA ASN A 140 0.48 -16.02 14.98
C ASN A 140 0.28 -15.10 13.76
N ASP A 141 1.26 -14.23 13.50
CA ASP A 141 1.23 -13.29 12.37
C ASP A 141 2.31 -13.65 11.33
N PHE A 142 1.99 -13.49 10.05
CA PHE A 142 2.87 -13.83 8.93
C PHE A 142 3.31 -12.56 8.22
N LEU A 143 4.59 -12.20 8.38
CA LEU A 143 5.13 -10.94 7.85
C LEU A 143 5.40 -10.97 6.35
N GLY A 144 5.38 -12.16 5.75
CA GLY A 144 5.50 -12.33 4.30
C GLY A 144 6.21 -13.60 3.88
N VAL A 145 6.14 -13.87 2.58
CA VAL A 145 6.85 -14.96 1.89
C VAL A 145 7.94 -14.35 1.01
N PHE A 146 9.19 -14.73 1.26
CA PHE A 146 10.35 -14.35 0.47
C PHE A 146 10.75 -15.53 -0.41
N HIS A 147 10.73 -15.32 -1.72
CA HIS A 147 11.06 -16.34 -2.71
C HIS A 147 12.31 -15.89 -3.48
N ASP A 148 13.35 -16.72 -3.51
CA ASP A 148 14.47 -16.52 -4.43
C ASP A 148 14.24 -17.39 -5.67
N ASP A 149 13.85 -16.74 -6.78
CA ASP A 149 13.59 -17.40 -8.07
C ASP A 149 14.81 -18.15 -8.64
N SER A 150 16.01 -17.85 -8.14
CA SER A 150 17.26 -18.45 -8.61
C SER A 150 17.73 -19.66 -7.78
N GLU A 151 17.26 -19.82 -6.53
CA GLU A 151 17.81 -20.80 -5.57
C GLU A 151 16.81 -21.85 -5.03
N CYS A 152 15.56 -21.87 -5.53
CA CYS A 152 14.52 -22.81 -5.07
C CYS A 152 14.28 -22.79 -3.54
N GLU A 153 14.57 -21.65 -2.92
CA GLU A 153 14.43 -21.43 -1.50
C GLU A 153 13.25 -20.50 -1.22
N VAL A 154 12.42 -20.92 -0.27
CA VAL A 154 11.28 -20.16 0.21
C VAL A 154 11.49 -19.87 1.68
N THR A 155 11.47 -18.60 2.07
CA THR A 155 11.56 -18.20 3.46
C THR A 155 10.26 -17.53 3.91
N ILE A 156 9.68 -18.03 4.99
CA ILE A 156 8.48 -17.49 5.63
C ILE A 156 8.86 -16.94 6.99
N LEU A 157 8.51 -15.68 7.27
CA LEU A 157 8.70 -15.07 8.57
C LEU A 157 7.39 -15.13 9.37
N MET A 158 7.42 -15.78 10.54
CA MET A 158 6.25 -15.90 11.43
C MET A 158 6.55 -15.28 12.79
N ARG A 159 5.74 -14.32 13.23
CA ARG A 159 5.75 -13.78 14.59
C ARG A 159 4.88 -14.62 15.50
N THR A 160 5.41 -14.98 16.67
CA THR A 160 4.69 -15.75 17.67
C THR A 160 5.24 -15.55 19.08
N PRO A 161 4.39 -15.47 20.11
CA PRO A 161 4.85 -15.42 21.50
C PRO A 161 5.59 -16.71 21.93
N LYS A 162 5.42 -17.82 21.20
CA LYS A 162 6.13 -19.07 21.48
C LYS A 162 7.62 -19.04 21.14
N ALA A 163 8.05 -18.09 20.31
CA ALA A 163 9.46 -17.85 20.01
C ALA A 163 10.13 -16.92 21.04
N CYS A 164 9.39 -16.46 22.05
CA CYS A 164 9.89 -15.59 23.08
C CYS A 164 10.37 -16.33 24.32
N LEU A 165 11.33 -15.74 25.03
CA LEU A 165 11.68 -16.17 26.38
C LEU A 165 10.55 -15.80 27.36
N GLU A 166 10.28 -16.68 28.32
CA GLU A 166 9.26 -16.43 29.34
C GLU A 166 9.69 -15.29 30.29
N ILE A 167 8.88 -14.23 30.33
CA ILE A 167 9.17 -13.04 31.14
C ILE A 167 8.58 -13.21 32.56
N PRO A 168 9.30 -12.80 33.62
CA PRO A 168 8.75 -12.75 34.99
C PRO A 168 7.49 -11.87 35.14
N GLU A 169 6.53 -12.30 35.96
CA GLU A 169 5.24 -11.60 36.17
C GLU A 169 5.38 -10.15 36.65
N ASN A 170 6.37 -9.84 37.46
CA ASN A 170 6.63 -8.47 37.92
C ASN A 170 7.02 -7.52 36.77
N VAL A 171 7.63 -8.03 35.71
CA VAL A 171 7.98 -7.25 34.51
C VAL A 171 6.76 -7.07 33.60
N LYS A 172 5.92 -8.10 33.45
CA LYS A 172 4.65 -8.02 32.69
C LYS A 172 3.70 -6.95 33.23
N ASN A 173 3.67 -6.79 34.56
CA ASN A 173 2.78 -5.85 35.24
C ASN A 173 3.25 -4.38 35.24
N ALA A 174 4.47 -4.10 34.76
CA ALA A 174 5.00 -2.74 34.72
C ALA A 174 4.30 -1.87 33.66
N LYS A 175 3.88 -0.68 34.06
CA LYS A 175 3.07 0.23 33.24
C LYS A 175 3.95 1.21 32.46
N MET A 176 3.74 1.26 31.15
CA MET A 176 4.36 2.23 30.24
C MET A 176 3.45 3.44 29.98
N TYR A 177 2.83 3.97 31.04
CA TYR A 177 2.08 5.22 30.99
C TYR A 177 2.17 5.94 32.34
N VAL A 178 2.02 7.26 32.34
CA VAL A 178 2.06 8.09 33.54
C VAL A 178 1.13 9.29 33.41
N THR A 179 0.52 9.72 34.51
CA THR A 179 -0.26 10.95 34.55
C THR A 179 0.66 12.14 34.81
N SER A 180 0.65 13.11 33.91
CA SER A 180 1.41 14.35 34.04
C SER A 180 0.84 15.30 35.10
N PRO A 181 1.61 16.31 35.56
CA PRO A 181 1.15 17.26 36.56
C PRO A 181 -0.14 18.02 36.19
N ASN A 182 -0.44 18.17 34.89
CA ASN A 182 -1.66 18.80 34.40
C ASN A 182 -2.84 17.84 34.20
N GLY A 183 -2.69 16.56 34.61
CA GLY A 183 -3.73 15.54 34.51
C GLY A 183 -3.77 14.77 33.17
N LYS A 184 -2.95 15.12 32.18
CA LYS A 184 -2.86 14.37 30.91
C LYS A 184 -2.13 13.06 31.10
N ILE A 185 -2.69 11.96 30.59
CA ILE A 185 -2.03 10.65 30.57
C ILE A 185 -1.06 10.62 29.39
N LEU A 186 0.22 10.41 29.68
CA LEU A 186 1.27 10.16 28.69
C LEU A 186 1.44 8.66 28.54
N ASN A 187 1.25 8.15 27.32
CA ASN A 187 1.30 6.72 27.01
C ASN A 187 2.52 6.41 26.13
N PHE A 188 3.41 5.58 26.65
CA PHE A 188 4.67 5.18 26.03
C PHE A 188 4.62 3.74 25.47
N ASN A 189 3.45 3.10 25.41
CA ASN A 189 3.33 1.74 24.87
C ASN A 189 3.81 1.62 23.41
N ALA A 190 3.76 2.69 22.62
CA ALA A 190 4.31 2.70 21.26
C ALA A 190 5.80 2.33 21.21
N LEU A 191 6.56 2.59 22.29
CA LEU A 191 7.98 2.25 22.37
C LEU A 191 8.25 0.75 22.60
N LYS A 192 7.20 -0.07 22.82
CA LYS A 192 7.32 -1.53 23.00
C LYS A 192 7.43 -2.30 21.69
N SER A 193 7.23 -1.63 20.55
CA SER A 193 7.10 -2.24 19.22
C SER A 193 8.38 -2.91 18.72
N SER A 194 9.55 -2.51 19.21
CA SER A 194 10.84 -2.98 18.70
C SER A 194 11.99 -2.74 19.68
N ASN A 195 13.09 -3.43 19.43
CA ASN A 195 14.36 -3.22 20.12
C ASN A 195 15.05 -1.94 19.60
N HIS A 196 15.47 -1.07 20.52
CA HIS A 196 16.20 0.17 20.21
C HIS A 196 17.70 -0.04 20.42
N ILE A 197 18.47 -0.04 19.34
CA ILE A 197 19.91 -0.30 19.36
C ILE A 197 20.67 1.03 19.27
N ILE A 198 21.52 1.32 20.27
CA ILE A 198 22.26 2.58 20.36
C ILE A 198 23.73 2.34 20.71
N ASN A 199 24.60 3.27 20.31
CA ASN A 199 26.02 3.20 20.65
C ASN A 199 26.23 3.38 22.15
N GLY A 200 27.02 2.48 22.75
CA GLY A 200 27.45 2.54 24.13
C GLY A 200 28.92 2.96 24.27
N PRO A 201 29.47 2.93 25.49
CA PRO A 201 30.89 3.16 25.71
C PRO A 201 31.73 2.01 25.14
N ASN A 202 33.03 2.27 24.91
CA ASN A 202 34.04 1.30 24.48
C ASN A 202 33.67 0.51 23.20
N ASP A 203 33.07 1.19 22.22
CA ASP A 203 32.56 0.60 20.96
C ASP A 203 31.45 -0.47 21.11
N GLY A 204 31.02 -0.73 22.35
CA GLY A 204 29.88 -1.57 22.66
C GLY A 204 28.55 -0.94 22.28
N THR A 205 27.48 -1.70 22.46
CA THR A 205 26.13 -1.31 22.02
C THR A 205 25.12 -1.58 23.13
N PHE A 206 24.18 -0.67 23.34
CA PHE A 206 23.02 -0.93 24.19
C PHE A 206 21.83 -1.35 23.33
N ILE A 207 21.14 -2.38 23.78
CA ILE A 207 19.83 -2.80 23.27
C ILE A 207 18.82 -2.45 24.34
N ILE A 208 17.80 -1.67 23.98
CA ILE A 208 16.78 -1.17 24.89
C ILE A 208 15.40 -1.62 24.40
N GLY A 209 14.61 -2.25 25.28
CA GLY A 209 13.26 -2.73 24.99
C GLY A 209 12.42 -2.82 26.26
N PHE A 210 11.12 -3.05 26.15
CA PHE A 210 10.19 -2.99 27.28
C PHE A 210 9.24 -4.20 27.38
N PRO A 211 9.74 -5.44 27.54
CA PRO A 211 11.15 -5.84 27.61
C PRO A 211 11.77 -6.07 26.22
N ILE A 212 13.07 -6.41 26.18
CA ILE A 212 13.81 -6.69 24.93
C ILE A 212 13.21 -7.93 24.27
N THR A 213 12.91 -7.81 22.99
CA THR A 213 12.45 -8.90 22.12
C THR A 213 13.61 -9.80 21.75
N TYR A 214 13.45 -11.10 21.91
CA TYR A 214 14.49 -12.09 21.59
C TYR A 214 14.60 -12.27 20.07
N GLU A 215 15.77 -12.02 19.49
CA GLU A 215 16.01 -12.00 18.04
C GLU A 215 17.40 -12.54 17.68
N HIS A 216 17.66 -12.73 16.38
CA HIS A 216 18.98 -13.14 15.91
C HIS A 216 20.07 -12.13 16.30
N GLY A 217 21.11 -12.58 17.00
CA GLY A 217 22.16 -11.72 17.54
C GLY A 217 21.73 -10.85 18.73
N ILE A 218 20.57 -11.12 19.33
CA ILE A 218 20.05 -10.43 20.52
C ILE A 218 19.66 -11.47 21.58
N LEU A 219 20.63 -11.83 22.43
CA LEU A 219 20.53 -12.94 23.39
C LEU A 219 20.49 -12.46 24.84
N CYS A 220 19.78 -11.37 25.10
CA CYS A 220 19.69 -10.78 26.43
C CYS A 220 18.87 -11.64 27.39
N GLU A 221 19.21 -11.60 28.69
CA GLU A 221 18.49 -12.35 29.75
C GLU A 221 16.98 -12.04 29.70
N ALA A 222 16.15 -13.06 29.96
CA ALA A 222 14.70 -12.93 29.99
C ALA A 222 14.23 -11.79 30.91
N GLY A 223 13.37 -10.92 30.37
CA GLY A 223 12.87 -9.74 31.09
C GLY A 223 13.84 -8.57 31.19
N SER A 224 15.05 -8.64 30.60
CA SER A 224 15.92 -7.48 30.47
C SER A 224 15.25 -6.39 29.63
N SER A 225 15.41 -5.13 30.04
CA SER A 225 14.94 -3.95 29.34
C SER A 225 16.07 -3.09 28.80
N ILE A 226 17.26 -3.19 29.40
CA ILE A 226 18.48 -2.56 28.93
C ILE A 226 19.59 -3.60 29.02
N CYS A 227 20.18 -3.92 27.87
CA CYS A 227 21.21 -4.93 27.72
C CYS A 227 22.42 -4.31 27.03
N TYR A 228 23.62 -4.52 27.58
CA TYR A 228 24.87 -4.07 26.98
C TYR A 228 25.54 -5.22 26.25
N VAL A 229 26.02 -4.94 25.04
CA VAL A 229 26.71 -5.87 24.15
C VAL A 229 28.15 -5.42 23.98
N ASP A 230 29.09 -6.21 24.49
CA ASP A 230 30.52 -6.00 24.25
C ASP A 230 30.92 -6.65 22.94
N LYS A 231 31.27 -5.84 21.93
CA LYS A 231 31.64 -6.35 20.60
C LYS A 231 32.99 -7.06 20.57
N ASN A 232 33.84 -6.84 21.56
CA ASN A 232 35.16 -7.45 21.65
C ASN A 232 35.13 -8.80 22.39
N GLU A 233 34.02 -9.12 23.06
CA GLU A 233 33.84 -10.39 23.75
C GLU A 233 33.32 -11.46 22.77
N THR A 234 34.00 -12.60 22.78
CA THR A 234 33.70 -13.75 21.92
C THR A 234 32.88 -14.81 22.66
N ASP A 235 32.94 -14.84 23.99
CA ASP A 235 32.11 -15.70 24.82
C ASP A 235 30.68 -15.14 24.89
N LEU A 236 29.74 -15.78 24.19
CA LEU A 236 28.33 -15.38 24.15
C LEU A 236 27.70 -15.22 25.55
N SER A 237 28.17 -15.97 26.56
CA SER A 237 27.65 -15.88 27.94
C SER A 237 28.10 -14.61 28.68
N LYS A 238 29.18 -13.96 28.21
CA LYS A 238 29.72 -12.70 28.77
C LYS A 238 29.45 -11.50 27.87
N LYS A 239 29.19 -11.75 26.59
CA LYS A 239 28.94 -10.74 25.56
C LYS A 239 27.72 -9.89 25.87
N TYR A 240 26.64 -10.50 26.40
CA TYR A 240 25.39 -9.83 26.73
C TYR A 240 25.27 -9.65 28.24
N THR A 241 25.18 -8.39 28.68
CA THR A 241 25.09 -8.04 30.10
C THR A 241 23.77 -7.33 30.40
N ASN A 242 23.00 -7.83 31.36
CA ASN A 242 21.73 -7.21 31.76
C ASN A 242 22.00 -5.94 32.61
N MET A 243 21.84 -4.77 32.00
CA MET A 243 22.06 -3.46 32.64
C MET A 243 20.79 -2.85 33.24
N GLY A 244 19.64 -3.53 33.11
CA GLY A 244 18.40 -3.07 33.71
C GLY A 244 17.19 -3.91 33.32
N THR A 245 16.42 -4.34 34.32
CA THR A 245 15.10 -4.95 34.19
C THR A 245 14.03 -3.96 34.67
N MET A 246 12.96 -3.80 33.90
CA MET A 246 11.84 -2.94 34.23
C MET A 246 10.94 -3.58 35.30
N THR A 247 11.08 -3.13 36.54
CA THR A 247 10.25 -3.58 37.67
C THR A 247 9.42 -2.46 38.29
N SER A 248 9.57 -1.22 37.80
CA SER A 248 8.91 -0.02 38.31
C SER A 248 8.19 0.73 37.20
N ASN A 249 7.18 1.53 37.57
CA ASN A 249 6.42 2.36 36.64
C ASN A 249 7.17 3.66 36.32
N ILE A 250 6.70 4.37 35.29
CA ILE A 250 7.17 5.72 34.95
C ILE A 250 6.67 6.71 36.01
N GLU A 251 7.55 7.59 36.48
CA GLU A 251 7.27 8.62 37.49
C GLU A 251 7.73 10.00 36.99
N PHE A 252 7.24 11.09 37.58
CA PHE A 252 7.73 12.44 37.27
C PHE A 252 8.86 12.85 38.23
N GLU A 253 10.01 13.24 37.68
CA GLU A 253 11.12 13.83 38.42
C GLU A 253 11.52 15.17 37.78
N ASN A 254 11.41 16.28 38.52
CA ASN A 254 11.73 17.62 38.03
C ASN A 254 11.04 17.95 36.68
N ASP A 255 9.71 17.80 36.65
CA ASP A 255 8.87 18.04 35.46
C ASP A 255 9.21 17.20 34.23
N ARG A 256 9.86 16.04 34.40
CA ARG A 256 10.12 15.10 33.31
C ARG A 256 9.68 13.69 33.68
N PRO A 257 9.05 12.93 32.74
CA PRO A 257 8.82 11.51 32.94
C PRO A 257 10.15 10.75 32.99
N VAL A 258 10.31 9.89 33.99
CA VAL A 258 11.52 9.09 34.24
C VAL A 258 11.11 7.65 34.55
N ILE A 259 11.85 6.70 33.97
CA ILE A 259 11.75 5.28 34.32
C ILE A 259 13.10 4.76 34.79
N LYS A 260 13.07 3.92 35.84
CA LYS A 260 14.23 3.32 36.48
C LYS A 260 14.24 1.81 36.27
N PHE A 261 15.42 1.25 36.16
CA PHE A 261 15.65 -0.16 35.94
C PHE A 261 16.66 -0.70 36.94
N THR A 262 16.48 -1.94 37.36
CA THR A 262 17.36 -2.61 38.33
C THR A 262 18.23 -3.65 37.63
N SER A 263 19.52 -3.72 37.94
CA SER A 263 20.42 -4.74 37.41
C SER A 263 20.97 -5.62 38.54
N LYS A 264 21.26 -6.88 38.22
CA LYS A 264 21.96 -7.81 39.11
C LYS A 264 23.48 -7.65 39.04
N GLU A 265 23.98 -6.89 38.07
CA GLU A 265 25.40 -6.65 37.87
C GLU A 265 25.97 -5.78 38.98
N LYS A 266 27.19 -6.09 39.42
CA LYS A 266 27.86 -5.30 40.45
C LYS A 266 28.82 -4.32 39.80
N CYS A 267 28.81 -3.08 40.29
CA CYS A 267 29.85 -2.11 39.98
C CYS A 267 30.83 -1.95 41.15
N ASN A 268 31.76 -1.00 41.03
CA ASN A 268 32.75 -0.67 42.06
C ASN A 268 32.10 -0.58 43.45
N ASN A 269 32.69 -1.27 44.44
CA ASN A 269 32.18 -1.41 45.83
C ASN A 269 31.01 -2.39 46.06
N ASN A 270 30.79 -3.38 45.17
CA ASN A 270 29.74 -4.41 45.33
C ASN A 270 28.29 -3.88 45.33
N THR A 271 28.07 -2.63 44.95
CA THR A 271 26.73 -2.08 44.75
C THR A 271 26.13 -2.60 43.44
N LEU A 272 24.83 -2.91 43.47
CA LEU A 272 24.10 -3.33 42.27
C LEU A 272 23.93 -2.16 41.31
N GLY A 273 24.15 -2.44 40.03
CA GLY A 273 23.96 -1.52 38.92
C GLY A 273 22.49 -1.15 38.75
N SER A 274 22.27 0.01 38.14
CA SER A 274 20.94 0.42 37.69
C SER A 274 21.05 1.24 36.41
N SER A 275 19.90 1.44 35.78
CA SER A 275 19.78 2.32 34.63
C SER A 275 18.58 3.23 34.80
N LYS A 276 18.58 4.38 34.15
CA LYS A 276 17.42 5.26 34.09
C LYS A 276 17.30 5.93 32.72
N ILE A 277 16.07 6.06 32.25
CA ILE A 277 15.72 6.80 31.04
C ILE A 277 14.91 8.02 31.47
N VAL A 278 15.36 9.20 31.05
CA VAL A 278 14.62 10.46 31.17
C VAL A 278 13.98 10.77 29.82
N PHE A 279 12.65 10.91 29.78
CA PHE A 279 11.94 11.28 28.58
C PHE A 279 11.87 12.81 28.42
N GLU A 280 12.21 13.31 27.24
CA GLU A 280 12.17 14.72 26.89
C GLU A 280 11.19 14.96 25.75
N CYS A 281 10.36 16.00 25.86
CA CYS A 281 9.40 16.34 24.81
C CYS A 281 10.13 16.88 23.57
N ASP A 282 10.02 16.13 22.48
CA ASP A 282 10.40 16.57 21.14
C ASP A 282 9.23 16.28 20.19
N ARG A 283 8.52 17.34 19.79
CA ARG A 283 7.28 17.23 19.02
C ARG A 283 7.47 16.65 17.61
N PHE A 284 8.70 16.63 17.11
CA PHE A 284 9.03 16.16 15.76
C PHE A 284 9.49 14.71 15.73
N LYS A 285 9.70 14.08 16.89
CA LYS A 285 10.16 12.71 17.00
C LYS A 285 9.05 11.85 17.59
N LYS A 286 8.26 11.17 16.75
CA LYS A 286 7.15 10.31 17.22
C LYS A 286 7.61 9.32 18.29
N GLU A 287 8.36 8.28 17.91
CA GLU A 287 8.96 7.35 18.87
C GLU A 287 10.34 7.84 19.33
N GLY A 288 11.08 8.50 18.45
CA GLY A 288 12.44 8.97 18.72
C GLY A 288 13.41 7.82 19.02
N THR A 289 14.65 8.15 19.38
CA THR A 289 15.66 7.16 19.77
C THR A 289 16.37 7.57 21.07
N PRO A 290 16.68 6.62 21.97
CA PRO A 290 17.37 6.93 23.21
C PRO A 290 18.83 7.32 22.95
N LYS A 291 19.40 8.12 23.83
CA LYS A 291 20.79 8.56 23.79
C LYS A 291 21.45 8.28 25.13
N PHE A 292 22.57 7.54 25.10
CA PHE A 292 23.39 7.32 26.28
C PHE A 292 24.12 8.61 26.68
N LYS A 293 23.99 9.01 27.95
CA LYS A 293 24.61 10.23 28.50
C LYS A 293 25.81 9.94 29.40
N GLY A 294 26.00 8.70 29.83
CA GLY A 294 27.11 8.29 30.69
C GLY A 294 26.67 7.57 31.96
N VAL A 295 27.65 7.02 32.66
CA VAL A 295 27.46 6.36 33.96
C VAL A 295 27.80 7.33 35.08
N LYS A 296 26.92 7.45 36.07
CA LYS A 296 27.18 8.21 37.29
C LYS A 296 26.67 7.41 38.49
N ASP A 297 27.49 7.26 39.52
CA ASP A 297 27.14 6.57 40.77
C ASP A 297 26.51 5.18 40.53
N CYS A 298 27.10 4.38 39.63
CA CYS A 298 26.59 3.04 39.24
C CYS A 298 25.26 3.04 38.46
N VAL A 299 24.79 4.21 38.03
CA VAL A 299 23.57 4.38 37.23
C VAL A 299 23.93 4.75 35.80
N SER A 300 23.51 3.94 34.83
CA SER A 300 23.59 4.30 33.41
C SER A 300 22.46 5.25 33.05
N ASN A 301 22.80 6.44 32.56
CA ASN A 301 21.82 7.49 32.27
C ASN A 301 21.56 7.59 30.77
N PHE A 302 20.27 7.58 30.41
CA PHE A 302 19.78 7.73 29.06
C PHE A 302 18.79 8.89 28.99
N VAL A 303 18.74 9.56 27.83
CA VAL A 303 17.73 10.57 27.50
C VAL A 303 17.01 10.12 26.24
N TRP A 304 15.69 10.20 26.23
CA TRP A 304 14.85 9.79 25.10
C TRP A 304 13.95 10.95 24.68
N GLU A 305 14.30 11.58 23.55
CA GLU A 305 13.53 12.67 22.95
C GLU A 305 12.36 12.09 22.15
N THR A 306 11.12 12.35 22.54
CA THR A 306 9.91 11.81 21.91
C THR A 306 8.71 12.74 22.07
N SER A 307 7.78 12.74 21.11
CA SER A 307 6.53 13.48 21.18
C SER A 307 5.57 12.89 22.22
N LEU A 308 5.77 11.62 22.61
CA LEU A 308 5.01 10.94 23.67
C LEU A 308 5.23 11.58 25.06
N ALA A 309 6.33 12.32 25.24
CA ALA A 309 6.63 13.04 26.47
C ALA A 309 6.01 14.46 26.51
N CYS A 310 5.34 14.90 25.44
CA CYS A 310 4.78 16.25 25.34
C CYS A 310 3.42 16.37 26.03
N TYR A 311 3.41 16.97 27.22
CA TYR A 311 2.19 17.33 27.95
C TYR A 311 1.82 18.83 27.86
N ASP A 312 2.69 19.65 27.26
CA ASP A 312 2.42 21.08 26.99
C ASP A 312 1.88 21.25 25.56
N GLU A 313 0.63 21.67 25.40
CA GLU A 313 -0.03 21.86 24.09
C GLU A 313 0.01 23.34 23.65
N LYS A 314 0.57 23.63 22.47
CA LYS A 314 0.43 24.97 21.84
C LYS A 314 -0.96 25.01 21.18
N PRO A 315 -1.78 26.06 21.39
CA PRO A 315 -3.11 26.13 20.79
C PRO A 315 -3.00 26.10 19.26
N CYS A 316 -3.98 25.49 18.60
CA CYS A 316 -4.08 25.43 17.14
C CYS A 316 -2.94 24.68 16.42
N VAL A 317 -2.23 23.81 17.15
CA VAL A 317 -1.19 22.96 16.60
C VAL A 317 -1.41 21.51 17.03
N VAL A 318 -1.23 20.57 16.11
CA VAL A 318 -1.27 19.15 16.42
C VAL A 318 -0.26 18.37 15.58
N SER A 319 0.34 17.35 16.18
CA SER A 319 1.18 16.40 15.46
C SER A 319 0.30 15.32 14.83
N GLY A 320 0.47 15.07 13.54
CA GLY A 320 -0.09 13.93 12.84
C GLY A 320 0.52 12.61 13.28
N GLU A 321 -0.10 11.51 12.85
CA GLU A 321 0.32 10.15 13.24
C GLU A 321 1.75 9.79 12.81
N ASN A 322 2.31 10.46 11.80
CA ASN A 322 3.68 10.20 11.32
C ASN A 322 4.74 11.13 11.93
N GLY A 323 4.35 12.03 12.85
CA GLY A 323 5.24 13.04 13.43
C GLY A 323 5.23 14.40 12.71
N ASP A 324 4.51 14.50 11.59
CA ASP A 324 4.27 15.77 10.89
C ASP A 324 3.49 16.74 11.78
N GLN A 325 3.70 18.04 11.66
CA GLN A 325 3.06 19.04 12.53
C GLN A 325 2.12 19.93 11.73
N TYR A 326 0.82 19.79 11.94
CA TYR A 326 -0.17 20.71 11.42
C TYR A 326 -0.23 21.96 12.32
N ASP A 327 0.10 23.12 11.75
CA ASP A 327 0.03 24.42 12.43
C ASP A 327 -1.00 25.31 11.73
N PHE A 328 -2.19 25.42 12.34
CA PHE A 328 -3.28 26.28 11.89
C PHE A 328 -3.32 27.61 12.67
N SER A 329 -2.23 27.98 13.36
CA SER A 329 -2.18 29.22 14.14
C SER A 329 -2.45 30.48 13.32
N SER A 330 -2.20 30.46 12.00
CA SER A 330 -2.50 31.56 11.09
C SER A 330 -4.00 31.76 10.85
N LEU A 331 -4.82 30.73 11.05
CA LEU A 331 -6.28 30.81 10.98
C LEU A 331 -6.91 31.14 12.35
N ALA A 332 -6.12 31.08 13.43
CA ALA A 332 -6.61 31.29 14.78
C ALA A 332 -7.08 32.74 14.99
N ASN A 333 -8.14 32.92 15.80
CA ASN A 333 -8.72 34.23 16.12
C ASN A 333 -9.32 35.00 14.92
N VAL A 334 -9.53 34.32 13.79
CA VAL A 334 -10.21 34.88 12.62
C VAL A 334 -11.71 34.53 12.68
N GLN A 335 -12.57 35.48 12.31
CA GLN A 335 -14.01 35.29 12.22
C GLN A 335 -14.37 34.83 10.81
N TYR A 336 -15.08 33.70 10.73
CA TYR A 336 -15.61 33.13 9.50
C TYR A 336 -17.14 33.12 9.55
N GLU A 337 -17.75 33.11 8.36
CA GLU A 337 -19.19 33.00 8.16
C GLU A 337 -19.50 31.99 7.05
N VAL A 338 -20.59 31.24 7.20
CA VAL A 338 -21.12 30.35 6.16
C VAL A 338 -22.64 30.42 6.13
N LYS A 339 -23.20 30.57 4.93
CA LYS A 339 -24.66 30.60 4.71
C LYS A 339 -25.20 29.19 4.68
N ILE A 340 -26.36 28.98 5.31
CA ILE A 340 -27.03 27.69 5.27
C ILE A 340 -27.81 27.58 3.95
N PRO A 341 -27.53 26.55 3.11
CA PRO A 341 -28.30 26.34 1.89
C PRO A 341 -29.80 26.21 2.21
N ASN A 342 -30.64 26.86 1.39
CA ASN A 342 -32.10 26.91 1.56
C ASN A 342 -32.62 27.68 2.80
N LYS A 343 -31.77 28.36 3.58
CA LYS A 343 -32.18 29.29 4.65
C LYS A 343 -31.48 30.63 4.51
N THR A 344 -32.11 31.57 3.81
CA THR A 344 -31.50 32.87 3.47
C THR A 344 -31.42 33.85 4.64
N ASP A 345 -32.16 33.60 5.72
CA ASP A 345 -32.20 34.42 6.94
C ASP A 345 -31.26 33.93 8.05
N GLU A 346 -30.59 32.78 7.86
CA GLU A 346 -29.72 32.15 8.85
C GLU A 346 -28.26 32.09 8.36
N THR A 347 -27.32 32.43 9.23
CA THR A 347 -25.88 32.41 8.96
C THR A 347 -25.15 31.81 10.14
N ILE A 348 -24.23 30.89 9.87
CA ILE A 348 -23.35 30.32 10.90
C ILE A 348 -22.10 31.17 10.98
N TYR A 349 -21.76 31.60 12.19
CA TYR A 349 -20.53 32.30 12.50
C TYR A 349 -19.64 31.43 13.36
N PHE A 350 -18.35 31.34 13.05
CA PHE A 350 -17.39 30.59 13.85
C PHE A 350 -16.01 31.23 13.80
N SER A 351 -15.17 30.92 14.78
CA SER A 351 -13.75 31.27 14.76
C SER A 351 -12.92 30.03 15.04
N ILE A 352 -11.70 29.97 14.50
CA ILE A 352 -10.78 28.84 14.71
C ILE A 352 -9.95 29.09 15.97
N CYS A 353 -9.93 28.10 16.87
CA CYS A 353 -9.17 28.10 18.13
C CYS A 353 -9.43 29.29 19.07
N SER A 354 -10.59 29.95 18.93
CA SER A 354 -10.94 31.12 19.72
C SER A 354 -12.47 31.26 19.84
N ASN A 355 -12.91 32.15 20.72
CA ASN A 355 -14.30 32.57 20.75
C ASN A 355 -14.65 33.41 19.50
N SER A 356 -15.87 33.22 19.00
CA SER A 356 -16.46 33.97 17.89
C SER A 356 -17.15 35.22 18.43
N LYS A 357 -16.81 36.39 17.88
CA LYS A 357 -17.33 37.70 18.36
C LYS A 357 -18.82 37.86 18.07
N GLU A 358 -19.28 37.27 16.96
CA GLU A 358 -20.68 37.29 16.54
C GLU A 358 -21.59 36.46 17.45
N CYS A 359 -21.00 35.59 18.27
CA CYS A 359 -21.69 34.77 19.23
C CYS A 359 -21.89 35.44 20.59
N GLY A 360 -21.65 36.74 20.72
CA GLY A 360 -21.89 37.51 21.95
C GLY A 360 -20.97 37.10 23.10
N GLU A 361 -21.37 37.46 24.33
CA GLU A 361 -20.54 37.20 25.52
C GLU A 361 -20.45 35.70 25.87
N GLY A 362 -19.24 35.28 26.26
CA GLY A 362 -18.93 33.92 26.66
C GLY A 362 -17.93 33.22 25.73
N ASN A 363 -17.67 31.95 26.02
CA ASN A 363 -16.66 31.13 25.34
C ASN A 363 -17.25 30.34 24.16
N TRP A 364 -18.06 31.00 23.32
CA TRP A 364 -18.72 30.33 22.20
C TRP A 364 -17.83 30.34 20.95
N GLY A 365 -17.51 29.17 20.42
CA GLY A 365 -16.69 29.04 19.21
C GLY A 365 -17.51 29.19 17.94
N SER A 366 -18.80 28.87 18.01
CA SER A 366 -19.73 28.94 16.88
C SER A 366 -21.16 29.25 17.32
N CYS A 367 -21.93 29.87 16.41
CA CYS A 367 -23.36 30.17 16.59
C CYS A 367 -24.10 30.27 15.25
N ILE A 368 -25.40 29.97 15.28
CA ILE A 368 -26.34 30.30 14.21
C ILE A 368 -26.97 31.65 14.55
N VAL A 369 -26.92 32.59 13.61
CA VAL A 369 -27.56 33.89 13.71
C VAL A 369 -28.71 33.95 12.71
N LYS A 370 -29.92 34.20 13.21
CA LYS A 370 -31.13 34.41 12.42
C LYS A 370 -31.49 35.89 12.42
N ASN A 371 -31.62 36.48 11.23
CA ASN A 371 -31.98 37.89 11.04
C ASN A 371 -33.44 38.01 10.61
N THR A 372 -34.33 38.32 11.55
CA THR A 372 -35.77 38.49 11.26
C THR A 372 -36.19 39.93 11.48
N GLY A 373 -36.38 40.70 10.41
CA GLY A 373 -37.00 42.04 10.46
C GLY A 373 -36.34 43.05 11.40
N GLY A 374 -35.01 42.97 11.61
CA GLY A 374 -34.25 43.87 12.48
C GLY A 374 -33.91 43.30 13.87
N ASN A 375 -34.45 42.15 14.25
CA ASN A 375 -34.08 41.43 15.48
C ASN A 375 -33.08 40.30 15.16
N LYS A 376 -31.92 40.33 15.83
CA LYS A 376 -30.86 39.32 15.74
C LYS A 376 -31.10 38.24 16.82
N GLN A 377 -31.49 37.04 16.41
CA GLN A 377 -31.57 35.89 17.31
C GLN A 377 -30.30 35.04 17.14
N THR A 378 -29.66 34.65 18.24
CA THR A 378 -28.40 33.89 18.21
C THR A 378 -28.52 32.60 19.00
N THR A 379 -28.42 31.47 18.30
CA THR A 379 -28.35 30.13 18.89
C THR A 379 -26.89 29.72 19.02
N LYS A 380 -26.43 29.37 20.22
CA LYS A 380 -25.04 28.91 20.44
C LYS A 380 -24.92 27.45 20.04
N VAL A 381 -23.91 27.09 19.25
CA VAL A 381 -23.80 25.75 18.67
C VAL A 381 -22.45 25.07 18.93
N GLY A 382 -21.67 25.61 19.86
CA GLY A 382 -20.49 24.97 20.42
C GLY A 382 -19.62 25.93 21.25
N ILE A 383 -19.06 25.43 22.35
CA ILE A 383 -18.04 26.12 23.15
C ILE A 383 -16.69 25.98 22.43
N PHE A 384 -15.95 27.08 22.30
CA PHE A 384 -14.69 27.03 21.57
C PHE A 384 -13.67 26.11 22.26
N ASN A 385 -12.86 25.48 21.43
CA ASN A 385 -11.73 24.66 21.82
C ASN A 385 -10.52 25.12 20.99
N ALA A 386 -9.32 25.10 21.56
CA ALA A 386 -8.09 25.40 20.81
C ALA A 386 -7.24 24.15 20.53
N LYS A 387 -7.73 22.98 20.96
CA LYS A 387 -7.07 21.69 20.78
C LYS A 387 -7.59 21.00 19.52
N LEU A 388 -6.73 20.99 18.51
CA LEU A 388 -6.94 20.18 17.31
C LEU A 388 -6.81 18.69 17.64
N GLN A 389 -7.57 17.88 16.92
CA GLN A 389 -7.61 16.43 17.04
C GLN A 389 -7.22 15.83 15.69
N VAL A 390 -6.53 14.70 15.73
CA VAL A 390 -6.18 13.93 14.53
C VAL A 390 -6.79 12.55 14.67
N GLU A 391 -7.55 12.15 13.66
CA GLU A 391 -8.12 10.80 13.55
C GLU A 391 -7.84 10.28 12.15
N LYS A 392 -7.01 9.23 12.02
CA LYS A 392 -6.69 8.60 10.74
C LYS A 392 -6.25 9.64 9.69
N LYS A 393 -5.37 10.56 10.10
CA LYS A 393 -4.86 11.74 9.36
C LYS A 393 -5.86 12.85 9.02
N ASN A 394 -7.12 12.74 9.44
CA ASN A 394 -8.05 13.86 9.38
C ASN A 394 -7.80 14.80 10.56
N VAL A 395 -7.47 16.06 10.28
CA VAL A 395 -7.26 17.07 11.31
C VAL A 395 -8.55 17.86 11.47
N PHE A 396 -9.07 17.89 12.69
CA PHE A 396 -10.33 18.59 12.95
C PHE A 396 -10.31 19.32 14.29
N LEU A 397 -11.22 20.28 14.41
CA LEU A 397 -11.49 21.02 15.62
C LEU A 397 -12.95 20.82 16.02
N LYS A 398 -13.19 20.38 17.26
CA LYS A 398 -14.54 20.11 17.77
C LYS A 398 -14.93 21.08 18.88
N TYR A 399 -16.10 21.69 18.73
CA TYR A 399 -16.78 22.56 19.69
C TYR A 399 -18.04 21.86 20.18
N ASP A 400 -18.03 21.40 21.43
CA ASP A 400 -19.15 20.68 22.04
C ASP A 400 -20.00 21.61 22.94
N GLU A 401 -21.04 21.06 23.58
CA GLU A 401 -21.82 21.73 24.64
C GLU A 401 -22.54 23.01 24.18
N GLY A 402 -23.09 23.03 22.97
CA GLY A 402 -23.98 24.08 22.48
C GLY A 402 -25.36 24.10 23.14
N SER A 403 -26.27 24.86 22.55
CA SER A 403 -27.68 24.94 22.96
C SER A 403 -28.39 23.60 22.70
N GLN A 404 -29.53 23.39 23.36
CA GLN A 404 -30.34 22.20 23.13
C GLN A 404 -30.81 22.10 21.67
N CYS A 405 -30.73 20.90 21.10
CA CYS A 405 -31.12 20.58 19.73
C CYS A 405 -32.15 19.44 19.72
N GLY A 406 -33.16 19.54 18.85
CA GLY A 406 -34.20 18.52 18.72
C GLY A 406 -35.26 18.57 19.83
N ASP A 407 -35.88 17.42 20.13
CA ASP A 407 -36.90 17.32 21.19
C ASP A 407 -36.28 17.58 22.57
N PRO A 408 -36.89 18.42 23.41
CA PRO A 408 -36.47 18.67 24.79
C PRO A 408 -36.16 17.41 25.62
N LYS A 409 -36.79 16.27 25.30
CA LYS A 409 -36.62 14.99 26.00
C LYS A 409 -35.31 14.26 25.69
N ASP A 410 -34.73 14.47 24.50
CA ASP A 410 -33.55 13.75 24.03
C ASP A 410 -32.25 14.26 24.67
N LYS A 411 -32.30 15.41 25.37
CA LYS A 411 -31.16 16.10 25.99
C LYS A 411 -29.96 16.32 25.07
N LYS A 412 -30.14 16.22 23.75
CA LYS A 412 -29.10 16.47 22.75
C LYS A 412 -28.77 17.96 22.70
N LYS A 413 -27.48 18.26 22.52
CA LYS A 413 -26.95 19.62 22.36
C LYS A 413 -26.29 19.74 21.01
N TYR A 414 -26.25 20.97 20.49
CA TYR A 414 -25.49 21.26 19.30
C TYR A 414 -23.98 21.08 19.54
N SER A 415 -23.29 20.56 18.53
CA SER A 415 -21.84 20.61 18.40
C SER A 415 -21.46 21.19 17.04
N THR A 416 -20.25 21.73 16.93
CA THR A 416 -19.65 22.14 15.65
C THR A 416 -18.33 21.42 15.47
N ARG A 417 -18.14 20.81 14.29
CA ARG A 417 -16.94 20.09 13.91
C ARG A 417 -16.37 20.72 12.66
N ILE A 418 -15.17 21.27 12.76
CA ILE A 418 -14.45 21.90 11.64
C ILE A 418 -13.39 20.91 11.17
N GLU A 419 -13.55 20.33 9.99
CA GLU A 419 -12.60 19.41 9.37
C GLU A 419 -11.70 20.20 8.40
N PHE A 420 -10.38 20.09 8.56
CA PHE A 420 -9.41 20.78 7.72
C PHE A 420 -9.00 19.88 6.56
N ASN A 421 -9.46 20.23 5.37
CA ASN A 421 -9.24 19.47 4.15
C ASN A 421 -8.14 20.09 3.30
N VAL A 422 -7.46 19.25 2.52
CA VAL A 422 -6.42 19.65 1.56
C VAL A 422 -7.02 20.54 0.47
N ALA A 423 -6.39 21.68 0.19
CA ALA A 423 -6.69 22.52 -0.98
C ALA A 423 -5.55 22.38 -2.01
N ASP A 424 -5.87 22.29 -3.29
CA ASP A 424 -4.83 22.07 -4.32
C ASP A 424 -4.16 23.37 -4.78
N SER A 425 -4.83 24.50 -4.57
CA SER A 425 -4.30 25.84 -4.87
C SER A 425 -4.98 26.90 -4.00
N PRO A 426 -4.45 28.14 -3.92
CA PRO A 426 -5.13 29.23 -3.20
C PRO A 426 -6.55 29.52 -3.71
N ASN A 427 -6.86 29.19 -4.97
CA ASN A 427 -8.18 29.40 -5.56
C ASN A 427 -9.19 28.28 -5.20
N ASP A 428 -8.73 27.20 -4.56
CA ASP A 428 -9.53 26.04 -4.12
C ASP A 428 -9.79 26.07 -2.60
N GLU A 429 -9.32 27.10 -1.89
CA GLU A 429 -9.69 27.29 -0.49
C GLU A 429 -11.16 27.74 -0.40
N GLU A 430 -11.99 26.89 0.21
CA GLU A 430 -13.42 27.14 0.41
C GLU A 430 -13.90 26.55 1.73
N ILE A 431 -15.01 27.10 2.22
CA ILE A 431 -15.70 26.63 3.42
C ILE A 431 -17.03 26.04 2.98
N VAL A 432 -17.17 24.72 3.13
CA VAL A 432 -18.37 23.97 2.77
C VAL A 432 -19.09 23.56 4.05
N LEU A 433 -20.36 23.95 4.17
CA LEU A 433 -21.23 23.48 5.24
C LEU A 433 -21.78 22.10 4.88
N ILE A 434 -21.65 21.15 5.80
CA ILE A 434 -22.26 19.83 5.74
C ILE A 434 -23.15 19.72 6.98
N GLU A 435 -24.43 20.02 6.83
CA GLU A 435 -25.35 20.02 7.98
C GLU A 435 -25.85 18.61 8.27
N ASP A 436 -25.64 18.12 9.52
CA ASP A 436 -26.32 16.94 10.05
C ASP A 436 -26.99 17.25 11.41
N LYS A 437 -28.30 17.54 11.38
CA LYS A 437 -29.18 17.61 12.57
C LYS A 437 -28.65 18.47 13.73
N CYS A 438 -27.92 17.86 14.68
CA CYS A 438 -27.37 18.50 15.88
C CYS A 438 -25.85 18.65 15.86
N GLU A 439 -25.17 18.16 14.83
CA GLU A 439 -23.74 18.37 14.60
C GLU A 439 -23.54 19.20 13.32
N ILE A 440 -22.98 20.39 13.48
CA ILE A 440 -22.65 21.27 12.37
C ILE A 440 -21.25 20.89 11.88
N VAL A 441 -21.16 20.24 10.74
CA VAL A 441 -19.88 19.87 10.13
C VAL A 441 -19.49 20.94 9.11
N ILE A 442 -18.28 21.47 9.24
CA ILE A 442 -17.72 22.51 8.39
C ILE A 442 -16.45 21.95 7.77
N HIS A 443 -16.44 21.79 6.46
CA HIS A 443 -15.22 21.44 5.73
C HIS A 443 -14.50 22.73 5.36
N PHE A 444 -13.30 22.89 5.89
CA PHE A 444 -12.43 24.03 5.66
C PHE A 444 -11.28 23.58 4.76
N LYS A 445 -11.40 23.80 3.44
CA LYS A 445 -10.31 23.49 2.51
C LYS A 445 -9.21 24.56 2.63
N THR A 446 -7.98 24.13 2.92
CA THR A 446 -6.84 25.03 3.08
C THR A 446 -5.51 24.38 2.69
N LEU A 447 -4.59 25.17 2.17
CA LEU A 447 -3.21 24.76 1.88
C LEU A 447 -2.44 24.34 3.15
N LEU A 448 -2.86 24.80 4.33
CA LEU A 448 -2.23 24.42 5.61
C LEU A 448 -2.43 22.95 5.97
N ALA A 449 -3.43 22.30 5.36
CA ALA A 449 -3.66 20.86 5.50
C ALA A 449 -2.79 20.02 4.55
N ASN A 450 -2.07 20.63 3.60
CA ASN A 450 -1.22 19.95 2.63
C ASN A 450 0.10 19.52 3.28
N GLN A 451 0.08 18.44 4.05
CA GLN A 451 1.30 17.79 4.55
C GLN A 451 1.45 16.43 3.90
N HIS A 452 2.55 16.28 3.14
CA HIS A 452 2.93 15.09 2.38
C HIS A 452 1.85 14.53 1.46
N VAL A 453 1.63 15.19 0.33
CA VAL A 453 0.97 14.57 -0.83
C VAL A 453 1.83 13.36 -1.24
N LYS A 454 1.36 12.13 -0.97
CA LYS A 454 1.95 10.94 -1.58
C LYS A 454 1.92 11.13 -3.09
N ASN A 455 3.04 10.88 -3.76
CA ASN A 455 3.09 10.93 -5.21
C ASN A 455 2.07 9.94 -5.77
N CYS A 456 1.14 10.43 -6.58
CA CYS A 456 0.17 9.62 -7.33
C CYS A 456 0.83 8.94 -8.53
N VAL A 457 2.05 8.42 -8.30
CA VAL A 457 2.95 7.83 -9.27
C VAL A 457 3.42 6.51 -8.70
N VAL A 458 3.31 5.43 -9.48
CA VAL A 458 3.76 4.09 -9.12
C VAL A 458 4.76 3.61 -10.16
N LYS A 459 5.81 2.90 -9.74
CA LYS A 459 6.78 2.31 -10.65
C LYS A 459 6.35 0.90 -11.05
N ASN A 460 6.46 0.57 -12.33
CA ASN A 460 6.22 -0.79 -12.81
C ASN A 460 7.44 -1.70 -12.57
N LEU A 461 7.33 -2.97 -12.98
CA LEU A 461 8.40 -3.97 -12.83
C LEU A 461 9.70 -3.61 -13.61
N ASP A 462 9.59 -2.74 -14.61
CA ASP A 462 10.71 -2.24 -15.42
C ASP A 462 11.25 -0.89 -14.90
N ASP A 463 10.84 -0.46 -13.70
CA ASP A 463 11.16 0.82 -13.05
C ASP A 463 10.63 2.08 -13.77
N GLU A 464 9.69 1.92 -14.71
CA GLU A 464 9.01 3.04 -15.37
C GLU A 464 7.93 3.63 -14.48
N GLU A 465 7.87 4.96 -14.40
CA GLU A 465 6.87 5.69 -13.62
C GLU A 465 5.52 5.77 -14.37
N ILE A 466 4.46 5.31 -13.69
CA ILE A 466 3.06 5.43 -14.12
C ILE A 466 2.40 6.49 -13.27
N ASP A 467 1.97 7.58 -13.91
CA ASP A 467 1.35 8.73 -13.27
C ASP A 467 -0.18 8.68 -13.37
N LEU A 468 -0.85 8.55 -12.23
CA LEU A 468 -2.31 8.55 -12.14
C LEU A 468 -2.90 9.94 -11.82
N ARG A 469 -2.07 11.01 -11.70
CA ARG A 469 -2.56 12.38 -11.48
C ARG A 469 -3.62 12.85 -12.49
N PRO A 470 -3.59 12.46 -13.78
CA PRO A 470 -4.64 12.83 -14.73
C PRO A 470 -6.05 12.31 -14.35
N LEU A 471 -6.13 11.28 -13.51
CA LEU A 471 -7.39 10.70 -13.02
C LEU A 471 -7.90 11.37 -11.73
N ILE A 472 -7.20 12.38 -11.21
CA ILE A 472 -7.66 13.13 -10.05
C ILE A 472 -8.83 14.02 -10.47
N ASP A 473 -9.99 13.83 -9.85
CA ASP A 473 -11.11 14.75 -10.03
C ASP A 473 -11.06 15.86 -8.98
N TYR A 474 -10.58 17.03 -9.39
CA TYR A 474 -10.46 18.20 -8.51
C TYR A 474 -11.81 18.83 -8.16
N ASN A 475 -12.82 18.73 -9.03
CA ASN A 475 -14.07 19.50 -8.89
C ASN A 475 -15.30 18.63 -8.61
N GLY A 476 -15.16 17.30 -8.66
CA GLY A 476 -16.25 16.35 -8.41
C GLY A 476 -15.75 15.01 -7.89
N ASN A 477 -16.60 13.99 -7.94
CA ASN A 477 -16.22 12.62 -7.60
C ASN A 477 -16.55 11.71 -8.76
N TYR A 478 -15.89 10.55 -8.83
CA TYR A 478 -16.33 9.48 -9.70
C TYR A 478 -17.51 8.76 -9.05
N LEU A 479 -18.62 8.71 -9.77
CA LEU A 479 -19.75 7.86 -9.43
C LEU A 479 -19.52 6.49 -10.07
N ALA A 480 -19.40 5.46 -9.24
CA ALA A 480 -19.19 4.10 -9.71
C ALA A 480 -20.49 3.47 -10.17
N ARG A 481 -20.41 2.75 -11.29
CA ARG A 481 -21.49 1.87 -11.75
C ARG A 481 -21.41 0.52 -11.02
N VAL A 482 -22.53 -0.15 -10.83
CA VAL A 482 -22.56 -1.50 -10.27
C VAL A 482 -22.63 -2.50 -11.41
N ASN A 483 -21.77 -3.54 -11.40
CA ASN A 483 -21.87 -4.61 -12.39
C ASN A 483 -23.05 -5.54 -12.05
N GLU A 484 -24.10 -5.47 -12.87
CA GLU A 484 -25.35 -6.21 -12.66
C GLU A 484 -25.18 -7.73 -12.72
N THR A 485 -24.16 -8.20 -13.45
CA THR A 485 -23.92 -9.63 -13.65
C THR A 485 -23.32 -10.27 -12.38
N THR A 486 -22.44 -9.54 -11.69
CA THR A 486 -21.75 -10.04 -10.49
C THR A 486 -22.47 -9.66 -9.21
N LEU A 487 -23.19 -8.54 -9.19
CA LEU A 487 -23.89 -8.00 -8.01
C LEU A 487 -25.38 -7.65 -8.31
N PRO A 488 -26.22 -8.64 -8.67
CA PRO A 488 -27.62 -8.39 -9.01
C PRO A 488 -28.44 -7.82 -7.84
N ASN A 489 -28.10 -8.21 -6.61
CA ASN A 489 -28.79 -7.74 -5.39
C ASN A 489 -28.45 -6.29 -5.03
N GLU A 490 -27.25 -5.81 -5.35
CA GLU A 490 -26.87 -4.41 -5.13
C GLU A 490 -27.47 -3.50 -6.19
N THR A 491 -27.59 -3.99 -7.43
CA THR A 491 -28.24 -3.29 -8.54
C THR A 491 -29.71 -2.97 -8.25
N SER A 492 -30.39 -3.82 -7.47
CA SER A 492 -31.80 -3.63 -7.09
C SER A 492 -32.01 -2.46 -6.10
N LYS A 493 -30.94 -1.89 -5.55
CA LYS A 493 -30.98 -0.75 -4.61
C LYS A 493 -30.74 0.56 -5.36
N ASN A 494 -31.75 1.01 -6.12
CA ASN A 494 -31.68 2.20 -6.99
C ASN A 494 -31.29 3.53 -6.29
N ASN A 495 -31.29 3.56 -4.96
CA ASN A 495 -30.90 4.72 -4.17
C ASN A 495 -29.47 4.65 -3.62
N VAL A 496 -28.71 3.56 -3.83
CA VAL A 496 -27.34 3.45 -3.31
C VAL A 496 -26.36 3.98 -4.35
N SER A 497 -25.48 4.88 -3.91
CA SER A 497 -24.41 5.45 -4.73
C SER A 497 -23.05 5.14 -4.13
N TYR A 498 -22.08 4.86 -5.00
CA TYR A 498 -20.69 4.59 -4.64
C TYR A 498 -19.83 5.68 -5.26
N LEU A 499 -19.17 6.48 -4.43
CA LEU A 499 -18.36 7.63 -4.82
C LEU A 499 -16.90 7.35 -4.50
N LEU A 500 -15.98 7.68 -5.39
CA LEU A 500 -14.56 7.64 -5.08
C LEU A 500 -13.80 8.75 -5.80
N ASN A 501 -12.62 9.06 -5.28
CA ASN A 501 -11.64 9.88 -5.98
C ASN A 501 -10.34 9.07 -6.13
N VAL A 502 -9.44 9.53 -6.98
CA VAL A 502 -8.14 8.89 -7.22
C VAL A 502 -7.08 9.70 -6.51
N CYS A 503 -6.24 9.03 -5.71
CA CYS A 503 -5.11 9.63 -5.00
C CYS A 503 -5.41 10.79 -4.03
N ARG A 504 -6.68 11.09 -3.76
CA ARG A 504 -7.11 12.14 -2.84
C ARG A 504 -8.43 11.76 -2.15
N PRO A 505 -8.81 12.46 -1.08
CA PRO A 505 -10.13 12.33 -0.51
C PRO A 505 -11.24 12.68 -1.52
N ILE A 506 -12.44 12.16 -1.30
CA ILE A 506 -13.62 12.57 -2.06
C ILE A 506 -13.89 14.06 -1.84
N ASN A 507 -14.29 14.75 -2.91
CA ASN A 507 -14.80 16.11 -2.80
C ASN A 507 -16.10 16.10 -2.03
N SER A 508 -16.18 16.90 -0.97
CA SER A 508 -17.41 17.04 -0.21
C SER A 508 -18.31 18.08 -0.84
N PHE A 509 -19.61 17.85 -0.79
CA PHE A 509 -20.64 18.83 -1.16
C PHE A 509 -21.82 18.72 -0.18
N TYR A 510 -22.73 19.69 -0.23
CA TYR A 510 -23.84 19.77 0.73
C TYR A 510 -24.62 18.44 0.81
N SER A 511 -24.79 17.92 2.04
CA SER A 511 -25.36 16.61 2.42
C SER A 511 -24.48 15.36 2.30
N LEU A 512 -23.33 15.35 1.62
CA LEU A 512 -22.47 14.16 1.54
C LEU A 512 -21.43 14.15 2.67
N ASN A 513 -21.69 13.40 3.74
CA ASN A 513 -20.87 13.40 4.96
C ASN A 513 -20.01 12.13 5.14
N CYS A 514 -19.17 11.80 4.17
CA CYS A 514 -18.17 10.75 4.35
C CYS A 514 -16.91 11.33 5.02
N HIS A 515 -16.96 11.40 6.35
CA HIS A 515 -15.91 11.95 7.20
C HIS A 515 -14.51 11.40 6.90
N GLY A 516 -13.47 12.10 7.37
CA GLY A 516 -12.19 11.45 7.66
C GLY A 516 -11.25 11.25 6.48
N ASN A 517 -11.10 12.22 5.58
CA ASN A 517 -10.27 12.06 4.37
C ASN A 517 -10.60 10.78 3.58
N THR A 518 -11.88 10.40 3.54
CA THR A 518 -12.37 9.19 2.86
C THR A 518 -12.02 9.22 1.37
N GLY A 519 -11.39 8.17 0.84
CA GLY A 519 -11.05 8.04 -0.58
C GLY A 519 -12.16 7.37 -1.42
N ALA A 520 -12.99 6.54 -0.78
CA ALA A 520 -14.16 5.92 -1.38
C ALA A 520 -15.30 5.83 -0.36
N CYS A 521 -16.54 6.12 -0.78
CA CYS A 521 -17.71 6.19 0.07
C CYS A 521 -18.94 5.55 -0.55
N ARG A 522 -19.78 4.95 0.29
CA ARG A 522 -21.14 4.52 -0.04
C ARG A 522 -22.13 5.46 0.62
N THR A 523 -23.19 5.82 -0.10
CA THR A 523 -24.26 6.70 0.38
C THR A 523 -25.61 6.27 -0.18
N ILE A 524 -26.69 6.70 0.46
CA ILE A 524 -28.07 6.49 0.01
C ILE A 524 -28.71 7.83 -0.33
N MET A 525 -29.22 7.98 -1.55
CA MET A 525 -29.97 9.14 -2.00
C MET A 525 -31.42 9.09 -1.50
N LYS A 526 -31.83 10.10 -0.72
CA LYS A 526 -33.22 10.32 -0.29
C LYS A 526 -33.53 11.81 -0.37
N ASP A 527 -34.62 12.18 -1.04
CA ASP A 527 -35.07 13.58 -1.18
C ASP A 527 -33.95 14.56 -1.60
N GLU A 528 -33.17 14.17 -2.62
CA GLU A 528 -32.01 14.92 -3.15
C GLU A 528 -30.85 15.13 -2.15
N LYS A 529 -30.86 14.40 -1.03
CA LYS A 529 -29.78 14.40 -0.03
C LYS A 529 -29.11 13.04 0.07
N HIS A 530 -27.83 13.09 0.39
CA HIS A 530 -27.07 11.93 0.81
C HIS A 530 -27.38 11.62 2.29
N GLU A 531 -27.67 10.35 2.57
CA GLU A 531 -27.85 9.83 3.92
C GLU A 531 -27.13 8.48 4.07
N GLU A 532 -26.95 8.03 5.31
CA GLU A 532 -26.40 6.71 5.67
C GLU A 532 -25.02 6.46 5.03
N GLU A 533 -24.15 7.45 5.15
CA GLU A 533 -22.80 7.44 4.59
C GLU A 533 -21.89 6.45 5.32
N ILE A 534 -21.20 5.64 4.53
CA ILE A 534 -20.24 4.65 5.00
C ILE A 534 -18.92 4.91 4.29
N SER A 535 -17.87 5.16 5.06
CA SER A 535 -16.51 5.23 4.51
C SER A 535 -16.08 3.83 4.09
N LEU A 536 -15.66 3.68 2.84
CA LEU A 536 -15.14 2.42 2.28
C LEU A 536 -13.61 2.35 2.34
N GLY A 537 -12.98 3.36 2.92
CA GLY A 537 -11.53 3.47 3.02
C GLY A 537 -11.07 4.92 2.95
N HIS A 538 -10.04 5.24 3.72
CA HIS A 538 -9.38 6.53 3.74
C HIS A 538 -8.36 6.63 2.60
N PHE A 539 -8.06 7.85 2.16
CA PHE A 539 -7.07 8.11 1.09
C PHE A 539 -5.63 7.68 1.44
N GLU A 540 -5.37 7.06 2.59
CA GLU A 540 -4.12 6.36 2.84
C GLU A 540 -4.05 5.12 1.95
N TYR A 541 -3.60 5.32 0.72
CA TYR A 541 -3.54 4.25 -0.26
C TYR A 541 -2.16 3.60 -0.36
N PHE A 542 -2.20 2.34 -0.78
CA PHE A 542 -1.09 1.59 -1.32
C PHE A 542 -1.30 1.40 -2.83
N MET A 543 -0.25 1.53 -3.63
CA MET A 543 -0.28 1.23 -5.06
C MET A 543 0.74 0.16 -5.40
N SER A 544 0.35 -0.76 -6.27
CA SER A 544 1.24 -1.72 -6.92
C SER A 544 0.88 -1.88 -8.39
N THR A 545 1.79 -2.46 -9.15
CA THR A 545 1.58 -2.75 -10.57
C THR A 545 1.59 -4.25 -10.83
N GLU A 546 0.79 -4.69 -11.79
CA GLU A 546 0.80 -6.03 -12.36
C GLU A 546 0.80 -5.92 -13.90
N LYS A 547 1.19 -6.99 -14.61
CA LYS A 547 1.17 -6.98 -16.07
C LYS A 547 -0.27 -6.87 -16.59
N GLY A 548 -0.48 -6.00 -17.57
CA GLY A 548 -1.77 -5.80 -18.22
C GLY A 548 -2.17 -6.95 -19.14
N LYS A 549 -3.48 -7.04 -19.44
CA LYS A 549 -4.00 -8.00 -20.43
C LYS A 549 -3.52 -7.69 -21.86
N ILE A 550 -3.26 -6.41 -22.14
CA ILE A 550 -2.73 -5.94 -23.42
C ILE A 550 -1.20 -5.93 -23.32
N GLU A 551 -0.52 -6.55 -24.29
CA GLU A 551 0.93 -6.64 -24.32
C GLU A 551 1.58 -5.25 -24.23
N GLY A 552 2.53 -5.10 -23.29
CA GLY A 552 3.22 -3.84 -23.03
C GLY A 552 2.43 -2.82 -22.21
N THR A 553 1.27 -3.17 -21.65
CA THR A 553 0.53 -2.32 -20.69
C THR A 553 0.68 -2.87 -19.28
N ASN A 554 0.48 -2.02 -18.27
CA ASN A 554 0.48 -2.40 -16.86
C ASN A 554 -0.88 -2.05 -16.26
N ASN A 555 -1.42 -2.92 -15.41
CA ASN A 555 -2.53 -2.53 -14.55
C ASN A 555 -1.97 -1.93 -13.26
N VAL A 556 -2.68 -0.98 -12.68
CA VAL A 556 -2.36 -0.42 -11.37
C VAL A 556 -3.42 -0.86 -10.38
N ILE A 557 -3.00 -1.44 -9.27
CA ILE A 557 -3.88 -1.75 -8.13
C ILE A 557 -3.67 -0.66 -7.09
N MET A 558 -4.75 0.02 -6.72
CA MET A 558 -4.78 0.95 -5.59
C MET A 558 -5.65 0.37 -4.48
N LYS A 559 -5.18 0.38 -3.24
CA LYS A 559 -5.96 -0.06 -2.08
C LYS A 559 -6.15 1.09 -1.08
N TYR A 560 -7.39 1.37 -0.70
CA TYR A 560 -7.76 2.23 0.43
C TYR A 560 -8.06 1.38 1.66
N PHE A 561 -7.59 1.83 2.83
CA PHE A 561 -7.72 1.12 4.10
C PHE A 561 -8.50 1.93 5.13
N HIS A 562 -8.80 1.34 6.28
CA HIS A 562 -9.34 2.03 7.46
C HIS A 562 -10.70 2.70 7.30
N GLY A 563 -11.60 2.11 6.51
CA GLY A 563 -12.98 2.56 6.38
C GLY A 563 -13.81 2.41 7.67
N SER A 564 -15.12 2.52 7.53
CA SER A 564 -16.07 2.27 8.62
C SER A 564 -16.01 0.82 9.11
N LYS A 565 -16.57 0.55 10.29
CA LYS A 565 -16.64 -0.82 10.81
C LYS A 565 -17.43 -1.73 9.89
N CYS A 566 -16.86 -2.90 9.64
CA CYS A 566 -17.42 -3.88 8.73
C CYS A 566 -18.79 -4.39 9.25
N PRO A 567 -19.83 -4.44 8.40
CA PRO A 567 -21.16 -4.89 8.83
C PRO A 567 -21.21 -6.38 9.20
N THR A 568 -20.37 -7.21 8.57
CA THR A 568 -20.31 -8.65 8.80
C THR A 568 -19.41 -9.03 9.96
N ASP A 569 -18.34 -8.27 10.21
CA ASP A 569 -17.42 -8.44 11.34
C ASP A 569 -17.08 -7.08 11.96
N LYS A 570 -17.43 -6.87 13.23
CA LYS A 570 -17.21 -5.57 13.90
C LYS A 570 -15.75 -5.34 14.31
N GLU A 571 -14.92 -6.37 14.32
CA GLU A 571 -13.48 -6.25 14.59
C GLU A 571 -12.72 -5.71 13.38
N GLU A 572 -13.24 -5.93 12.17
CA GLU A 572 -12.64 -5.48 10.91
C GLU A 572 -13.10 -4.07 10.47
N GLU A 573 -12.28 -3.45 9.62
CA GLU A 573 -12.56 -2.18 8.96
C GLU A 573 -12.71 -2.40 7.45
N ILE A 574 -13.63 -1.67 6.83
CA ILE A 574 -13.87 -1.78 5.38
C ILE A 574 -12.62 -1.32 4.61
N THR A 575 -12.31 -2.04 3.53
CA THR A 575 -11.25 -1.69 2.59
C THR A 575 -11.79 -1.58 1.17
N THR A 576 -11.07 -0.87 0.30
CA THR A 576 -11.41 -0.73 -1.12
C THR A 576 -10.21 -1.08 -1.97
N LYS A 577 -10.39 -1.93 -3.00
CA LYS A 577 -9.41 -2.23 -4.05
C LYS A 577 -9.90 -1.63 -5.36
N VAL A 578 -9.08 -0.83 -6.04
CA VAL A 578 -9.37 -0.26 -7.36
C VAL A 578 -8.31 -0.76 -8.35
N LYS A 579 -8.74 -1.48 -9.38
CA LYS A 579 -7.89 -2.01 -10.44
C LYS A 579 -8.04 -1.15 -11.70
N PHE A 580 -7.04 -0.33 -11.97
CA PHE A 580 -6.94 0.46 -13.20
C PHE A 580 -6.31 -0.39 -14.31
N TYR A 581 -6.90 -0.38 -15.50
CA TYR A 581 -6.35 -1.08 -16.67
C TYR A 581 -6.57 -0.29 -17.95
N CYS A 582 -5.74 -0.55 -18.96
CA CYS A 582 -5.82 0.11 -20.25
C CYS A 582 -7.11 -0.25 -21.01
N ASP A 583 -7.88 0.78 -21.37
CA ASP A 583 -8.93 0.75 -22.38
C ASP A 583 -8.88 2.06 -23.20
N GLU A 584 -8.54 1.96 -24.49
CA GLU A 584 -8.40 3.10 -25.40
C GLU A 584 -9.70 3.92 -25.59
N ASN A 585 -10.85 3.29 -25.36
CA ASN A 585 -12.18 3.89 -25.58
C ASN A 585 -12.77 4.49 -24.30
N ALA A 586 -12.17 4.20 -23.14
CA ALA A 586 -12.69 4.65 -21.86
C ALA A 586 -12.39 6.14 -21.55
N GLY A 587 -11.46 6.77 -22.29
CA GLY A 587 -10.99 8.12 -21.97
C GLY A 587 -10.41 8.18 -20.56
N LEU A 588 -10.82 9.15 -19.74
CA LEU A 588 -10.45 9.16 -18.32
C LEU A 588 -11.00 7.94 -17.56
N GLY A 589 -12.09 7.35 -18.02
CA GLY A 589 -12.69 6.17 -17.41
C GLY A 589 -13.76 6.47 -16.37
N SER A 590 -14.38 5.41 -15.88
CA SER A 590 -15.31 5.45 -14.75
C SER A 590 -15.24 4.15 -13.97
N PRO A 591 -15.28 4.19 -12.62
CA PRO A 591 -15.17 2.99 -11.81
C PRO A 591 -16.43 2.12 -11.91
N ILE A 592 -16.22 0.82 -11.81
CA ILE A 592 -17.25 -0.22 -11.87
C ILE A 592 -17.05 -1.13 -10.67
N LEU A 593 -18.04 -1.19 -9.77
CA LEU A 593 -18.03 -2.11 -8.64
C LEU A 593 -18.24 -3.53 -9.14
N GLN A 594 -17.25 -4.40 -8.93
CA GLN A 594 -17.23 -5.78 -9.39
C GLN A 594 -17.64 -6.77 -8.30
N SER A 595 -17.15 -6.61 -7.07
CA SER A 595 -17.47 -7.50 -5.95
C SER A 595 -17.39 -6.81 -4.60
N ILE A 596 -18.07 -7.40 -3.60
CA ILE A 596 -17.99 -7.05 -2.19
C ILE A 596 -17.79 -8.36 -1.44
N GLU A 597 -16.58 -8.64 -0.99
CA GLU A 597 -16.22 -9.90 -0.32
C GLU A 597 -15.41 -9.60 0.94
N HIS A 598 -15.77 -10.19 2.08
CA HIS A 598 -15.05 -10.02 3.35
C HIS A 598 -14.74 -8.54 3.67
N CYS A 599 -15.70 -7.65 3.47
CA CYS A 599 -15.55 -6.20 3.67
C CYS A 599 -14.45 -5.50 2.83
N GLU A 600 -14.00 -6.12 1.74
CA GLU A 600 -13.25 -5.47 0.64
C GLU A 600 -14.21 -5.15 -0.52
N TYR A 601 -14.29 -3.88 -0.90
CA TYR A 601 -15.01 -3.41 -2.08
C TYR A 601 -14.06 -3.35 -3.28
N SER A 602 -14.32 -4.18 -4.30
CA SER A 602 -13.45 -4.28 -5.47
C SER A 602 -14.04 -3.55 -6.67
N PHE A 603 -13.32 -2.55 -7.16
CA PHE A 603 -13.66 -1.76 -8.34
C PHE A 603 -12.69 -2.04 -9.48
N GLU A 604 -13.23 -2.08 -10.68
CA GLU A 604 -12.47 -1.99 -11.91
C GLU A 604 -12.59 -0.58 -12.50
N PHE A 605 -11.49 -0.07 -13.04
CA PHE A 605 -11.41 1.29 -13.56
C PHE A 605 -10.73 1.27 -14.94
N PRO A 606 -11.47 0.96 -16.02
CA PRO A 606 -10.94 1.06 -17.39
C PRO A 606 -10.58 2.51 -17.69
N THR A 607 -9.38 2.76 -18.21
CA THR A 607 -8.90 4.11 -18.53
C THR A 607 -7.89 4.08 -19.67
N SER A 608 -7.89 5.12 -20.51
CA SER A 608 -6.92 5.26 -21.58
C SER A 608 -5.55 5.73 -21.07
N ILE A 609 -5.47 6.32 -19.88
CA ILE A 609 -4.23 6.85 -19.28
C ILE A 609 -3.14 5.77 -19.13
N LEU A 610 -3.53 4.51 -18.95
CA LEU A 610 -2.61 3.36 -18.83
C LEU A 610 -2.24 2.72 -20.18
N CYS A 611 -2.79 3.22 -21.28
CA CYS A 611 -2.51 2.69 -22.60
C CYS A 611 -1.20 3.21 -23.17
N ASN A 612 -0.63 2.44 -24.09
CA ASN A 612 0.54 2.84 -24.84
C ASN A 612 0.19 3.91 -25.88
N ASP A 613 1.18 4.74 -26.20
CA ASP A 613 1.02 5.77 -27.22
C ASP A 613 0.75 5.14 -28.59
N LYS A 614 -0.24 5.67 -29.28
CA LYS A 614 -0.72 5.13 -30.56
C LYS A 614 -0.22 6.00 -31.70
N ARG A 615 0.76 5.50 -32.44
CA ARG A 615 1.28 6.16 -33.65
C ARG A 615 0.46 5.77 -34.87
N VAL A 616 -0.12 6.75 -35.53
CA VAL A 616 -0.94 6.57 -36.73
C VAL A 616 -0.22 7.15 -37.94
N ASN A 617 -0.05 6.32 -38.98
CA ASN A 617 0.50 6.74 -40.27
C ASN A 617 -0.67 7.08 -41.21
N LEU A 618 -0.72 8.31 -41.71
CA LEU A 618 -1.76 8.72 -42.65
C LEU A 618 -1.42 8.25 -44.07
N LYS A 619 -2.35 7.55 -44.73
CA LYS A 619 -2.23 7.23 -46.15
C LYS A 619 -2.62 8.47 -46.95
N SER A 620 -1.75 8.86 -47.89
CA SER A 620 -1.90 9.99 -48.81
C SER A 620 -3.27 10.00 -49.52
N ASN A 621 -4.28 10.64 -48.91
CA ASN A 621 -5.47 11.28 -49.51
C ASN A 621 -6.53 11.76 -48.47
N GLU A 622 -6.35 11.57 -47.16
CA GLU A 622 -7.22 12.15 -46.11
C GLU A 622 -6.53 13.35 -45.44
N SER A 623 -6.69 14.55 -46.01
CA SER A 623 -5.71 15.63 -45.84
C SER A 623 -5.87 16.54 -44.61
N CYS A 624 -6.86 16.36 -43.72
CA CYS A 624 -6.99 17.22 -42.54
C CYS A 624 -7.89 16.69 -41.40
N ILE A 625 -8.12 15.38 -41.33
CA ILE A 625 -8.95 14.76 -40.29
C ILE A 625 -8.09 13.76 -39.53
N LEU A 626 -8.02 13.93 -38.21
CA LEU A 626 -7.42 12.94 -37.32
C LEU A 626 -8.49 11.97 -36.86
N THR A 627 -8.15 10.68 -36.77
CA THR A 627 -9.08 9.62 -36.35
C THR A 627 -8.51 8.80 -35.19
N ASN A 628 -9.38 8.30 -34.32
CA ASN A 628 -9.04 7.36 -33.28
C ASN A 628 -10.24 6.46 -32.98
N GLY A 629 -10.23 5.23 -33.49
CA GLY A 629 -11.43 4.40 -33.47
C GLY A 629 -12.57 5.08 -34.24
N ASP A 630 -13.71 5.26 -33.57
CA ASP A 630 -14.90 5.92 -34.14
C ASP A 630 -14.88 7.45 -34.00
N SER A 631 -13.92 8.00 -33.25
CA SER A 631 -13.79 9.44 -33.03
C SER A 631 -12.95 10.10 -34.12
N SER A 632 -13.32 11.32 -34.51
CA SER A 632 -12.54 12.12 -35.45
C SER A 632 -12.55 13.61 -35.12
N VAL A 633 -11.45 14.30 -35.42
CA VAL A 633 -11.30 15.74 -35.24
C VAL A 633 -10.78 16.36 -36.52
N ASN A 634 -11.45 17.41 -36.99
CA ASN A 634 -11.04 18.18 -38.15
C ASN A 634 -10.08 19.30 -37.73
N LEU A 635 -8.85 19.27 -38.23
CA LEU A 635 -7.84 20.26 -37.84
C LEU A 635 -8.13 21.67 -38.38
N LYS A 636 -9.06 21.84 -39.34
CA LYS A 636 -9.52 23.18 -39.77
C LYS A 636 -10.08 24.01 -38.61
N SER A 637 -10.63 23.36 -37.59
CA SER A 637 -11.21 24.03 -36.42
C SER A 637 -10.18 24.81 -35.59
N TYR A 638 -8.90 24.49 -35.72
CA TYR A 638 -7.80 25.19 -35.04
C TYR A 638 -7.32 26.45 -35.77
N GLY A 639 -7.74 26.63 -37.03
CA GLY A 639 -7.27 27.72 -37.87
C GLY A 639 -5.77 27.65 -38.14
N ASN A 640 -5.16 28.83 -38.20
CA ASN A 640 -3.78 29.04 -38.61
C ASN A 640 -2.96 29.57 -37.42
N PHE A 641 -1.79 28.99 -37.18
CA PHE A 641 -0.87 29.42 -36.12
C PHE A 641 0.13 30.45 -36.66
N ASN A 642 0.05 31.68 -36.15
CA ASN A 642 0.99 32.75 -36.49
C ASN A 642 2.12 32.78 -35.46
N THR A 643 3.31 32.37 -35.86
CA THR A 643 4.55 32.53 -35.09
C THR A 643 5.25 33.84 -35.52
N SER A 644 6.30 34.25 -34.80
CA SER A 644 7.01 35.52 -35.06
C SER A 644 7.49 35.71 -36.50
N ASN A 645 7.70 34.60 -37.25
CA ASN A 645 8.23 34.64 -38.61
C ASN A 645 7.42 33.83 -39.66
N ARG A 646 6.38 33.07 -39.27
CA ARG A 646 5.66 32.16 -40.20
C ARG A 646 4.19 31.94 -39.82
N ASN A 647 3.35 31.74 -40.83
CA ASN A 647 1.99 31.25 -40.66
C ASN A 647 1.95 29.74 -40.97
N ILE A 648 1.55 28.93 -39.99
CA ILE A 648 1.52 27.48 -40.06
C ILE A 648 0.05 27.02 -40.11
N SER A 649 -0.34 26.40 -41.23
CA SER A 649 -1.65 25.78 -41.37
C SER A 649 -1.55 24.25 -41.19
N LEU A 650 -2.32 23.71 -40.26
CA LEU A 650 -2.33 22.26 -39.99
C LEU A 650 -2.86 21.41 -41.16
N CYS A 651 -3.65 21.98 -42.07
CA CYS A 651 -4.18 21.26 -43.24
C CYS A 651 -3.29 21.33 -44.47
N ASP A 652 -2.46 22.36 -44.60
CA ASP A 652 -1.55 22.51 -45.74
C ASP A 652 -0.28 21.67 -45.57
N ALA A 653 -0.06 21.20 -44.35
CA ALA A 653 0.93 20.21 -43.97
C ALA A 653 0.60 18.84 -44.58
N LEU A 654 1.52 18.27 -45.36
CA LEU A 654 1.48 16.85 -45.72
C LEU A 654 1.81 16.02 -44.47
N VAL A 655 0.82 15.79 -43.60
CA VAL A 655 1.00 15.03 -42.35
C VAL A 655 1.43 13.59 -42.68
N LYS A 656 2.53 13.13 -42.09
CA LYS A 656 3.08 11.78 -42.30
C LYS A 656 2.73 10.83 -41.16
N THR A 657 2.78 11.32 -39.92
CA THR A 657 2.44 10.60 -38.70
C THR A 657 1.86 11.55 -37.66
N TYR A 658 0.92 11.06 -36.86
CA TYR A 658 0.58 11.67 -35.58
C TYR A 658 0.58 10.60 -34.49
N THR A 659 0.91 11.01 -33.28
CA THR A 659 0.95 10.15 -32.11
C THR A 659 -0.11 10.62 -31.13
N ILE A 660 -0.99 9.71 -30.73
CA ILE A 660 -1.94 9.94 -29.65
C ILE A 660 -1.23 9.53 -28.36
N SER A 661 -0.90 10.50 -27.52
CA SER A 661 -0.33 10.25 -26.20
C SER A 661 -1.43 10.32 -25.15
N TYR A 662 -1.92 9.15 -24.74
CA TYR A 662 -2.96 9.05 -23.74
C TYR A 662 -2.46 9.50 -22.37
N LYS A 663 -1.23 9.11 -22.00
CA LYS A 663 -0.56 9.49 -20.73
C LYS A 663 -0.53 11.00 -20.52
N GLN A 664 -0.28 11.75 -21.60
CA GLN A 664 -0.20 13.22 -21.57
C GLN A 664 -1.51 13.91 -21.98
N SER A 665 -2.55 13.14 -22.31
CA SER A 665 -3.85 13.63 -22.80
C SER A 665 -3.69 14.61 -23.98
N MET A 666 -2.85 14.26 -24.95
CA MET A 666 -2.51 15.11 -26.07
C MET A 666 -2.21 14.34 -27.35
N VAL A 667 -2.23 15.06 -28.47
CA VAL A 667 -1.91 14.56 -29.80
C VAL A 667 -0.72 15.33 -30.34
N ILE A 668 0.30 14.59 -30.73
CA ILE A 668 1.56 15.12 -31.27
C ILE A 668 1.52 14.92 -32.78
N ILE A 669 1.59 16.01 -33.53
CA ILE A 669 1.59 16.01 -34.99
C ILE A 669 3.02 16.36 -35.44
N GLU A 670 3.64 15.43 -36.17
CA GLU A 670 4.97 15.62 -36.75
C GLU A 670 4.79 16.16 -38.18
N TYR A 671 5.28 17.38 -38.41
CA TYR A 671 5.17 18.10 -39.67
C TYR A 671 6.56 18.43 -40.22
N VAL A 672 6.75 18.25 -41.54
CA VAL A 672 7.97 18.66 -42.25
C VAL A 672 7.60 19.75 -43.27
N ASP A 673 8.12 20.95 -43.06
CA ASP A 673 7.92 22.10 -43.96
C ASP A 673 8.80 21.99 -45.23
N LYS A 674 8.51 22.80 -46.26
CA LYS A 674 9.22 22.86 -47.55
C LYS A 674 10.72 23.16 -47.42
N ASP A 675 11.13 23.78 -46.32
CA ASP A 675 12.53 24.08 -45.99
C ASP A 675 13.24 22.95 -45.21
N TYR A 676 12.61 21.78 -45.02
CA TYR A 676 13.09 20.67 -44.19
C TYR A 676 13.22 21.00 -42.69
N VAL A 677 12.39 21.90 -42.18
CA VAL A 677 12.27 22.16 -40.75
C VAL A 677 11.24 21.20 -40.16
N ASP A 678 11.66 20.39 -39.19
CA ASP A 678 10.76 19.57 -38.39
C ASP A 678 10.01 20.47 -37.40
N ILE A 679 8.68 20.43 -37.47
CA ILE A 679 7.77 21.20 -36.62
C ILE A 679 6.91 20.18 -35.87
N GLU A 680 6.85 20.36 -34.55
CA GLU A 680 6.04 19.52 -33.69
C GLU A 680 4.86 20.33 -33.16
N VAL A 681 3.64 19.88 -33.44
CA VAL A 681 2.43 20.49 -32.91
C VAL A 681 1.83 19.58 -31.85
N GLN A 682 1.76 20.11 -30.63
CA GLN A 682 1.22 19.45 -29.45
C GLN A 682 -0.18 20.00 -29.17
N LEU A 683 -1.21 19.22 -29.51
CA LEU A 683 -2.60 19.54 -29.24
C LEU A 683 -3.04 18.83 -27.95
N LYS A 684 -3.13 19.57 -26.85
CA LYS A 684 -3.45 19.03 -25.53
C LYS A 684 -4.91 19.26 -25.17
N CYS A 685 -5.56 18.25 -24.62
CA CYS A 685 -6.95 18.39 -24.17
C CYS A 685 -7.01 19.28 -22.93
N ASN A 686 -7.79 20.36 -23.00
CA ASN A 686 -8.14 21.21 -21.86
C ASN A 686 -9.63 21.56 -21.94
N LEU A 687 -10.41 21.04 -20.98
CA LEU A 687 -11.87 21.18 -20.97
C LEU A 687 -12.35 22.59 -20.56
N LYS A 688 -11.48 23.43 -19.99
CA LYS A 688 -11.88 24.72 -19.42
C LYS A 688 -11.44 25.92 -20.25
N ASN A 689 -10.20 25.92 -20.74
CA ASN A 689 -9.59 27.09 -21.38
C ASN A 689 -8.89 26.73 -22.69
N ASN A 690 -8.89 27.68 -23.63
CA ASN A 690 -7.93 27.68 -24.74
C ASN A 690 -6.66 28.42 -24.29
N THR A 691 -5.53 27.74 -24.19
CA THR A 691 -4.23 28.39 -23.94
C THR A 691 -3.28 28.10 -25.10
N PHE A 692 -2.56 29.13 -25.52
CA PHE A 692 -1.59 29.05 -26.61
C PHE A 692 -0.22 29.45 -26.07
N VAL A 693 0.77 28.58 -26.21
CA VAL A 693 2.14 28.81 -25.75
C VAL A 693 3.10 28.54 -26.91
N ASP A 694 3.89 29.56 -27.28
CA ASP A 694 4.92 29.47 -28.32
C ASP A 694 6.29 29.36 -27.65
N VAL A 695 7.03 28.27 -27.92
CA VAL A 695 8.39 28.04 -27.40
C VAL A 695 9.30 27.74 -28.60
N SER A 696 10.22 28.65 -28.92
CA SER A 696 11.23 28.41 -29.96
C SER A 696 12.64 28.54 -29.40
N ASN A 697 13.51 27.57 -29.67
CA ASN A 697 14.96 27.83 -29.69
C ASN A 697 15.77 27.03 -30.72
N GLU A 698 15.24 25.98 -31.37
CA GLU A 698 15.78 25.35 -32.60
C GLU A 698 14.89 24.11 -32.86
N GLY A 699 13.98 24.19 -33.85
CA GLY A 699 12.80 23.33 -33.95
C GLY A 699 11.58 24.01 -33.31
N ILE A 700 10.51 24.20 -34.08
CA ILE A 700 9.34 24.96 -33.61
C ILE A 700 8.39 23.98 -32.91
N ILE A 701 8.16 24.16 -31.60
CA ILE A 701 7.16 23.41 -30.83
C ILE A 701 5.96 24.33 -30.60
N ILE A 702 4.79 23.95 -31.11
CA ILE A 702 3.54 24.69 -30.89
C ILE A 702 2.70 23.91 -29.89
N MET A 703 2.42 24.50 -28.73
CA MET A 703 1.50 23.92 -27.75
C MET A 703 0.17 24.67 -27.79
N ASN A 704 -0.90 23.93 -28.10
CA ASN A 704 -2.27 24.44 -28.05
C ASN A 704 -3.08 23.55 -27.11
N GLU A 705 -3.53 24.13 -25.99
CA GLU A 705 -4.49 23.48 -25.11
C GLU A 705 -5.89 23.89 -25.53
N SER A 706 -6.77 22.93 -25.83
CA SER A 706 -8.12 23.22 -26.31
C SER A 706 -9.10 22.07 -26.04
N PRO A 707 -10.41 22.34 -25.84
CA PRO A 707 -11.41 21.29 -25.73
C PRO A 707 -11.65 20.56 -27.06
N LEU A 708 -11.23 21.14 -28.19
CA LEU A 708 -11.47 20.61 -29.53
C LEU A 708 -10.79 19.24 -29.79
N ILE A 709 -9.70 18.91 -29.09
CA ILE A 709 -8.97 17.64 -29.27
C ILE A 709 -9.48 16.54 -28.35
N CYS A 710 -10.16 16.92 -27.26
CA CYS A 710 -10.63 16.00 -26.23
C CYS A 710 -11.52 14.86 -26.76
N PRO A 711 -12.43 15.07 -27.74
CA PRO A 711 -13.21 13.98 -28.33
C PRO A 711 -12.36 12.87 -28.96
N LEU A 712 -11.22 13.22 -29.59
CA LEU A 712 -10.31 12.24 -30.20
C LEU A 712 -9.63 11.35 -29.16
N LEU A 713 -9.53 11.84 -27.92
CA LEU A 713 -8.98 11.13 -26.77
C LEU A 713 -10.08 10.43 -25.95
N HIS A 714 -11.34 10.47 -26.41
CA HIS A 714 -12.52 10.02 -25.67
C HIS A 714 -12.70 10.73 -24.31
N ILE A 715 -12.17 11.94 -24.18
CA ILE A 715 -12.33 12.79 -22.99
C ILE A 715 -13.51 13.72 -23.24
N VAL A 716 -14.61 13.49 -22.53
CA VAL A 716 -15.87 14.23 -22.70
C VAL A 716 -16.11 15.10 -21.45
N PRO A 717 -16.66 16.33 -21.58
CA PRO A 717 -17.10 17.09 -20.41
C PRO A 717 -18.07 16.26 -19.56
N LYS A 718 -17.78 16.11 -18.26
CA LYS A 718 -18.76 15.53 -17.32
C LYS A 718 -19.98 16.44 -17.30
N ALA A 719 -21.18 15.87 -17.47
CA ALA A 719 -22.42 16.61 -17.28
C ALA A 719 -22.44 17.15 -15.85
N THR A 720 -22.30 18.47 -15.69
CA THR A 720 -22.66 19.14 -14.45
C THR A 720 -24.15 18.86 -14.22
N PRO A 721 -24.60 18.47 -13.01
CA PRO A 721 -26.01 18.55 -12.70
C PRO A 721 -26.40 20.02 -12.87
N SER A 722 -27.12 20.32 -13.95
CA SER A 722 -27.57 21.65 -14.28
C SER A 722 -28.54 22.10 -13.19
N GLN A 723 -28.15 23.13 -12.45
CA GLN A 723 -29.14 24.01 -11.87
C GLN A 723 -29.97 24.60 -13.01
N ASN A 724 -31.27 24.33 -12.96
CA ASN A 724 -32.35 25.06 -13.62
C ASN A 724 -32.13 25.41 -15.10
N GLU A 725 -32.73 24.64 -16.02
CA GLU A 725 -33.22 25.23 -17.26
C GLU A 725 -34.52 24.56 -17.70
N VAL A 726 -35.48 25.43 -17.97
CA VAL A 726 -36.89 25.16 -18.29
C VAL A 726 -36.97 24.71 -19.75
N ASP A 727 -37.67 23.60 -19.99
CA ASP A 727 -38.00 23.07 -21.31
C ASP A 727 -38.57 24.16 -22.24
N ASN A 728 -38.06 24.20 -23.47
CA ASN A 728 -38.84 24.59 -24.64
C ASN A 728 -38.37 23.77 -25.87
N ASP A 729 -39.34 23.07 -26.44
CA ASP A 729 -39.32 22.30 -27.69
C ASP A 729 -38.50 22.92 -28.84
N ASN A 730 -37.79 22.09 -29.61
CA ASN A 730 -38.20 21.73 -30.97
C ASN A 730 -37.24 20.75 -31.67
N ASN A 731 -37.86 19.90 -32.50
CA ASN A 731 -37.33 18.85 -33.36
C ASN A 731 -36.19 19.29 -34.31
N ASP A 732 -35.26 18.37 -34.64
CA ASP A 732 -35.25 17.76 -35.97
C ASP A 732 -34.21 16.63 -36.12
N VAL A 733 -34.66 15.59 -36.83
CA VAL A 733 -34.00 14.33 -37.19
C VAL A 733 -33.19 14.52 -38.47
N LEU A 734 -32.01 13.88 -38.59
CA LEU A 734 -31.51 13.42 -39.90
C LEU A 734 -30.45 12.30 -39.78
N GLU A 735 -30.87 11.09 -40.15
CA GLU A 735 -30.03 9.93 -40.52
C GLU A 735 -29.40 10.11 -41.91
N MET A 736 -28.26 9.45 -42.18
CA MET A 736 -27.88 8.73 -43.42
C MET A 736 -26.41 8.28 -43.28
N SER A 737 -25.99 7.01 -43.28
CA SER A 737 -26.26 5.80 -44.08
C SER A 737 -25.29 5.57 -45.27
N LEU A 738 -24.60 4.42 -45.18
CA LEU A 738 -24.16 3.47 -46.21
C LEU A 738 -22.95 3.72 -47.16
N ASN A 739 -22.03 2.74 -47.10
CA ASN A 739 -21.65 1.79 -48.18
C ASN A 739 -20.32 1.88 -48.95
N ASN A 740 -19.58 0.78 -48.80
CA ASN A 740 -19.09 -0.17 -49.80
C ASN A 740 -17.82 0.04 -50.66
N ASP A 741 -16.94 -0.97 -50.49
CA ASP A 741 -16.37 -1.87 -51.51
C ASP A 741 -14.95 -1.68 -52.09
N ILE A 742 -14.07 -2.61 -51.65
CA ILE A 742 -13.18 -3.54 -52.39
C ILE A 742 -12.03 -2.94 -53.27
N ILE A 743 -10.80 -3.46 -53.10
CA ILE A 743 -9.99 -4.24 -54.08
C ILE A 743 -8.54 -4.47 -53.56
N ILE A 744 -8.10 -5.74 -53.65
CA ILE A 744 -6.76 -6.29 -53.32
C ILE A 744 -5.80 -6.13 -54.51
N PRO A 745 -4.47 -5.98 -54.29
CA PRO A 745 -3.52 -6.71 -55.13
C PRO A 745 -2.35 -7.40 -54.40
N LYS A 746 -1.82 -8.43 -55.08
CA LYS A 746 -0.79 -9.40 -54.69
C LYS A 746 0.64 -8.99 -55.06
N SER A 747 1.59 -9.54 -54.28
CA SER A 747 2.93 -10.09 -54.61
C SER A 747 4.17 -9.18 -54.70
N SER A 748 5.25 -9.54 -53.98
CA SER A 748 6.43 -10.27 -54.50
C SER A 748 7.49 -10.52 -53.39
N LYS A 749 8.29 -11.58 -53.52
CA LYS A 749 9.37 -12.04 -52.59
C LYS A 749 10.73 -11.95 -53.30
N PHE A 750 11.86 -11.75 -52.57
CA PHE A 750 13.14 -12.53 -52.59
C PHE A 750 14.31 -11.86 -51.78
N PRO A 751 15.48 -12.51 -51.47
CA PRO A 751 15.95 -12.78 -50.09
C PRO A 751 17.36 -12.24 -49.73
N LEU A 752 17.72 -12.21 -48.42
CA LEU A 752 19.08 -11.85 -47.95
C LEU A 752 19.64 -12.71 -46.78
N GLY A 753 19.20 -13.96 -46.62
CA GLY A 753 19.52 -14.79 -45.43
C GLY A 753 20.70 -15.76 -45.52
N TYR A 754 21.40 -15.87 -46.65
CA TYR A 754 22.31 -17.02 -46.89
C TYR A 754 23.80 -16.78 -46.59
N LEU A 755 24.24 -15.53 -46.39
CA LEU A 755 25.64 -15.19 -46.12
C LEU A 755 26.02 -15.22 -44.64
N PHE A 756 25.06 -15.11 -43.72
CA PHE A 756 25.30 -15.05 -42.28
C PHE A 756 25.48 -16.43 -41.62
N LEU A 757 24.99 -17.50 -42.26
CA LEU A 757 25.10 -18.87 -41.75
C LEU A 757 26.46 -19.52 -42.03
N ILE A 758 27.18 -19.07 -43.06
CA ILE A 758 28.45 -19.68 -43.47
C ILE A 758 29.61 -19.18 -42.59
N SER A 759 29.54 -17.95 -42.07
CA SER A 759 30.57 -17.40 -41.16
C SER A 759 30.58 -18.07 -39.78
N ILE A 760 29.40 -18.43 -39.26
CA ILE A 760 29.25 -19.08 -37.94
C ILE A 760 29.78 -20.53 -37.96
N LEU A 761 29.62 -21.25 -39.07
CA LEU A 761 30.11 -22.62 -39.23
C LEU A 761 31.65 -22.71 -39.27
N ILE A 762 32.33 -21.71 -39.83
CA ILE A 762 33.81 -21.70 -39.92
C ILE A 762 34.45 -21.44 -38.56
N ALA A 763 33.84 -20.60 -37.71
CA ALA A 763 34.31 -20.33 -36.36
C ALA A 763 34.17 -21.56 -35.43
N ALA A 764 33.09 -22.33 -35.57
CA ALA A 764 32.82 -23.51 -34.75
C ALA A 764 33.83 -24.65 -35.00
N PHE A 765 34.27 -24.85 -36.25
CA PHE A 765 35.24 -25.89 -36.59
C PHE A 765 36.68 -25.55 -36.15
N GLY A 766 37.05 -24.26 -36.10
CA GLY A 766 38.36 -23.82 -35.61
C GLY A 766 38.58 -24.13 -34.12
N ILE A 767 37.53 -23.94 -33.30
CA ILE A 767 37.56 -24.22 -31.86
C ILE A 767 37.65 -25.74 -31.61
N PHE A 768 36.94 -26.55 -32.40
CA PHE A 768 36.96 -28.01 -32.29
C PHE A 768 38.35 -28.61 -32.63
N TYR A 769 39.07 -28.01 -33.58
CA TYR A 769 40.41 -28.46 -33.97
C TYR A 769 41.48 -28.19 -32.89
N ILE A 770 41.36 -27.08 -32.14
CA ILE A 770 42.27 -26.72 -31.05
C ILE A 770 42.11 -27.67 -29.84
N VAL A 771 40.89 -28.14 -29.56
CA VAL A 771 40.59 -29.02 -28.43
C VAL A 771 41.12 -30.46 -28.64
N ILE A 772 41.20 -30.93 -29.89
CA ILE A 772 41.64 -32.31 -30.21
C ILE A 772 43.16 -32.51 -30.07
N ARG A 773 43.96 -31.43 -30.02
CA ARG A 773 45.42 -31.50 -30.05
C ARG A 773 46.08 -31.62 -28.68
N ASN A 774 45.31 -31.56 -27.59
CA ASN A 774 45.83 -31.59 -26.22
C ASN A 774 45.68 -32.99 -25.59
N PRO A 775 46.77 -33.71 -25.27
CA PRO A 775 46.73 -35.15 -24.97
C PRO A 775 46.06 -35.53 -23.64
N GLU A 776 45.93 -34.62 -22.66
CA GLU A 776 45.30 -34.93 -21.35
C GLU A 776 43.77 -34.86 -21.33
N ARG A 777 43.11 -34.36 -22.38
CA ARG A 777 41.63 -34.25 -22.44
C ARG A 777 40.92 -35.39 -23.19
N ARG A 778 41.64 -36.46 -23.56
CA ARG A 778 41.08 -37.61 -24.31
C ARG A 778 40.34 -38.65 -23.45
N ASP A 779 40.56 -38.68 -22.14
CA ASP A 779 39.95 -39.72 -21.28
C ASP A 779 38.56 -39.35 -20.74
N ILE A 780 38.18 -38.07 -20.76
CA ILE A 780 36.87 -37.60 -20.29
C ILE A 780 35.76 -37.89 -21.32
N ILE A 781 36.06 -37.93 -22.61
CA ILE A 781 35.07 -38.18 -23.68
C ILE A 781 34.82 -39.69 -23.89
N ARG A 782 35.76 -40.57 -23.54
CA ARG A 782 35.59 -42.03 -23.68
C ARG A 782 34.61 -42.64 -22.67
N ASN A 783 34.38 -41.99 -21.53
CA ASN A 783 33.49 -42.52 -20.50
C ASN A 783 32.01 -42.14 -20.70
N MET A 784 31.65 -41.30 -21.68
CA MET A 784 30.26 -40.92 -21.96
C MET A 784 29.56 -41.75 -23.07
N ILE A 785 30.24 -42.68 -23.77
CA ILE A 785 29.69 -43.32 -24.99
C ILE A 785 29.69 -44.88 -24.96
N LYS A 786 29.42 -45.52 -23.81
CA LYS A 786 29.05 -46.96 -23.76
C LYS A 786 28.00 -47.15 -22.65
N PHE A 787 26.71 -47.27 -22.96
CA PHE A 787 25.97 -48.50 -23.32
C PHE A 787 24.59 -48.03 -23.86
N ARG A 788 24.15 -48.21 -25.13
CA ARG A 788 23.61 -49.42 -25.84
C ARG A 788 22.81 -50.37 -24.93
N SER A 789 21.63 -50.93 -25.26
CA SER A 789 20.86 -51.03 -26.51
C SER A 789 19.57 -51.87 -26.30
N ARG A 790 18.45 -51.43 -26.92
CA ARG A 790 17.33 -52.19 -27.56
C ARG A 790 16.50 -53.24 -26.79
N SER A 791 15.16 -53.13 -26.94
CA SER A 791 14.34 -54.11 -27.70
C SER A 791 12.94 -53.56 -28.05
N ASN A 792 12.52 -53.79 -29.31
CA ASN A 792 11.20 -53.50 -29.89
C ASN A 792 10.15 -54.54 -29.49
N VAL A 793 8.88 -54.13 -29.33
CA VAL A 793 7.68 -54.91 -29.74
C VAL A 793 6.60 -53.94 -30.25
N ARG A 794 5.89 -54.34 -31.31
CA ARG A 794 4.86 -53.61 -32.09
C ARG A 794 3.47 -54.26 -31.92
N TYR A 795 2.43 -53.46 -32.23
CA TYR A 795 0.99 -53.75 -32.46
C TYR A 795 0.13 -53.89 -31.18
N THR A 796 -1.13 -53.41 -31.09
CA THR A 796 -2.17 -53.22 -32.12
C THR A 796 -3.25 -52.22 -31.65
N ARG A 797 -3.97 -51.65 -32.61
CA ARG A 797 -5.14 -50.78 -32.49
C ARG A 797 -6.40 -51.61 -32.20
N VAL A 798 -7.24 -51.22 -31.24
CA VAL A 798 -8.66 -51.62 -31.16
C VAL A 798 -9.48 -50.40 -30.72
N ARG A 799 -10.47 -50.02 -31.54
CA ARG A 799 -11.65 -49.26 -31.14
C ARG A 799 -12.70 -50.26 -30.68
N LEU A 800 -13.49 -49.92 -29.67
CA LEU A 800 -14.92 -50.27 -29.59
C LEU A 800 -15.58 -49.43 -28.49
N ASN A 801 -16.66 -48.74 -28.86
CA ASN A 801 -17.73 -48.31 -27.99
C ASN A 801 -18.49 -49.57 -27.51
N GLU A 802 -19.03 -49.56 -26.29
CA GLU A 802 -20.44 -49.93 -26.01
C GLU A 802 -20.77 -49.72 -24.53
N GLU A 803 -22.02 -49.30 -24.33
CA GLU A 803 -22.74 -49.07 -23.08
C GLU A 803 -22.94 -50.37 -22.27
N SER A 804 -23.18 -50.26 -20.96
CA SER A 804 -24.45 -50.64 -20.31
C SER A 804 -24.32 -50.79 -18.78
N ALA A 805 -25.48 -50.72 -18.14
CA ALA A 805 -25.75 -50.39 -16.76
C ALA A 805 -25.76 -51.57 -15.78
N LEU A 806 -26.08 -51.22 -14.52
CA LEU A 806 -26.65 -52.03 -13.41
C LEU A 806 -25.65 -52.80 -12.53
N LEU A 807 -25.64 -52.46 -11.23
CA LEU A 807 -26.47 -53.19 -10.27
C LEU A 807 -26.61 -52.45 -8.93
N ASP A 808 -27.85 -52.51 -8.44
CA ASP A 808 -28.39 -52.05 -7.17
C ASP A 808 -27.74 -52.66 -5.91
N GLY A 809 -27.94 -51.95 -4.80
CA GLY A 809 -27.76 -52.45 -3.44
C GLY A 809 -28.53 -51.61 -2.41
N ASN A 810 -29.86 -51.76 -2.40
CA ASN A 810 -30.78 -51.30 -1.35
C ASN A 810 -30.41 -51.86 0.03
N SER A 811 -30.48 -51.04 1.09
CA SER A 811 -31.40 -51.20 2.25
C SER A 811 -31.05 -50.31 3.45
N PRO A 812 -32.00 -50.06 4.37
CA PRO A 812 -32.19 -48.77 5.03
C PRO A 812 -32.19 -48.86 6.58
N ASN A 813 -32.65 -47.78 7.21
CA ASN A 813 -33.10 -47.62 8.60
C ASN A 813 -32.01 -47.41 9.66
N SER A 814 -32.00 -46.21 10.26
CA SER A 814 -32.60 -46.03 11.59
C SER A 814 -32.73 -44.55 11.95
N ASP A 815 -33.94 -44.17 12.34
CA ASP A 815 -34.33 -42.91 12.93
C ASP A 815 -33.61 -42.57 14.25
N SER A 816 -33.68 -41.27 14.58
CA SER A 816 -34.03 -40.67 15.89
C SER A 816 -32.97 -39.77 16.51
N ASP A 817 -33.28 -38.46 16.48
CA ASP A 817 -33.39 -37.52 17.61
C ASP A 817 -32.35 -37.61 18.74
N ASP A 818 -31.60 -36.52 18.97
CA ASP A 818 -31.87 -35.62 20.11
C ASP A 818 -30.87 -34.44 20.22
N GLU A 819 -31.48 -33.28 20.45
CA GLU A 819 -31.11 -32.13 21.30
C GLU A 819 -29.68 -31.55 21.42
N ASN A 820 -29.65 -30.22 21.19
CA ASN A 820 -29.10 -29.16 22.05
C ASN A 820 -27.93 -29.49 22.98
N ILE A 821 -26.87 -28.67 22.89
CA ILE A 821 -26.30 -27.98 24.05
C ILE A 821 -25.53 -26.73 23.58
N LEU A 822 -25.93 -25.60 24.16
CA LEU A 822 -25.21 -24.32 24.23
C LEU A 822 -24.04 -24.46 25.21
N LEU A 823 -22.85 -24.01 24.80
CA LEU A 823 -21.93 -23.17 25.59
C LEU A 823 -20.87 -22.56 24.69
#